data_AF-A0A6A6NBY6-F1
#
_entry.id   AF-A0A6A6NBY6-F1
#
_cell.length_a   1.000
_cell.length_b   1.000
_cell.length_c   1.000
_cell.angle_alpha   90.00
_cell.angle_beta   90.00
_cell.angle_gamma   90.00
#
_symmetry.space_group_name_H-M   'P 1'
#
loop_
_entity.id
_entity.type
_entity.pdbx_description
1 polymer ?
#
loop_
_entity_poly.entity_id
_entity_poly.type
_entity_poly.pdbx_seq_one_letter_code
_entity_poly.pdbx_strand_id
1 'polypeptide(L)'
;MEIEKKQFSNLFLSSSLLSSSMAILLALLYAFLIVVSADTTTFTPADQILISCGSKSLSAIPDGRVFKTDHEAQSFLQTKENILVTDPSADVPSPIYLSARIFVQEATYSFTMKTPGWHWVRLHFFPLKNTRFDLQTATFSVATDKYVLLHDFNVNNETRPFLREYLINVTDPTFSLHFQPMKNSAAFINAIEVVSAPDVLLPDEGTGLSPVSSFSGLTNYGYQVVYRLNVGGPLITSANDTLWRTWENDNKYLKDTALAKNVSIPTSSIKYGAGISPLIAPATVYASAQKMADAETSQANFNITWKFEVDTTFNYLVRLHFCDIVSKSLNDLYFNVYINGKMAISGLDLSSITQELAAPYFKDIVVNSTLMSNGLNVQVGPMGENTGTINAILNGLEIMKMSSSVDSLDGEFGVDGRMALASRSTVAAVGFAMMFGAFVGLGAMVIKWHKRPQDWQKRNSFSSWLLPIHAGDTSFMTSKTSMGSHKSNIYSSTLGLGRYFSFSELQEATKNFDQSAIIGVGGFGNVYLGVIDEVKGSFGYLDPEYFRRQQLTDKSDVYSFGVVLLEVLCARPAINPQLPREQVNLAEWAMQWKRKGLLEKIIDPLLVGTINPESMKKFAEAAEKCLAEHGVDRPSMGDVLWNLEYALQLQEAFSQGKAEEETKSSTGVAASPAVAAPTPVSPTSDDRPVSVPDDNRNPAEVRAIDHEHSGTAMFAQFAGLNGR
;
A
#
# COMPACT_ATOMS: atom_id res chain seq x y z
N MET A 1 -71.39 -35.92 -46.28
CA MET A 1 -71.00 -34.53 -45.99
C MET A 1 -70.49 -34.50 -44.57
N GLU A 2 -69.40 -33.79 -44.29
CA GLU A 2 -68.68 -33.90 -43.02
C GLU A 2 -69.41 -33.24 -41.84
N ILE A 3 -69.28 -33.85 -40.65
CA ILE A 3 -68.83 -33.25 -39.37
C ILE A 3 -69.27 -34.14 -38.18
N GLU A 4 -68.42 -34.21 -37.15
CA GLU A 4 -68.59 -34.81 -35.81
C GLU A 4 -69.03 -36.29 -35.66
N LYS A 5 -68.20 -37.07 -34.96
CA LYS A 5 -68.63 -37.67 -33.68
C LYS A 5 -67.48 -37.89 -32.70
N LYS A 6 -67.77 -37.67 -31.42
CA LYS A 6 -66.83 -37.67 -30.27
C LYS A 6 -66.56 -39.08 -29.76
N GLN A 7 -65.41 -39.28 -29.10
CA GLN A 7 -65.43 -39.85 -27.75
C GLN A 7 -64.28 -39.33 -26.88
N PHE A 8 -64.34 -39.59 -25.56
CA PHE A 8 -63.69 -38.80 -24.51
C PHE A 8 -62.60 -39.56 -23.74
N SER A 9 -61.82 -38.76 -23.02
CA SER A 9 -60.62 -39.05 -22.23
C SER A 9 -60.68 -40.11 -21.10
N ASN A 10 -59.48 -40.60 -20.77
CA ASN A 10 -58.93 -40.87 -19.42
C ASN A 10 -59.04 -42.24 -18.72
N LEU A 11 -57.94 -42.53 -17.99
CA LEU A 11 -57.74 -43.43 -16.83
C LEU A 11 -57.87 -44.95 -17.01
N PHE A 12 -56.73 -45.65 -17.09
CA PHE A 12 -56.27 -46.72 -16.17
C PHE A 12 -54.73 -46.91 -16.38
N LEU A 13 -53.79 -46.77 -15.42
CA LEU A 13 -53.49 -47.40 -14.12
C LEU A 13 -52.60 -48.66 -14.19
N SER A 14 -51.56 -48.67 -13.34
CA SER A 14 -50.70 -49.80 -12.91
C SER A 14 -49.60 -50.31 -13.85
N SER A 15 -48.66 -51.07 -13.26
CA SER A 15 -47.34 -51.42 -13.81
C SER A 15 -47.01 -52.90 -13.65
N SER A 16 -46.23 -53.48 -14.58
CA SER A 16 -45.11 -54.43 -14.32
C SER A 16 -44.61 -55.10 -15.60
N LEU A 17 -43.46 -55.79 -15.47
CA LEU A 17 -42.76 -56.64 -16.45
C LEU A 17 -41.96 -55.90 -17.55
N LEU A 18 -40.66 -56.23 -17.61
CA LEU A 18 -39.65 -55.59 -18.44
C LEU A 18 -39.44 -56.35 -19.76
N SER A 19 -38.96 -55.63 -20.79
CA SER A 19 -38.27 -56.25 -21.93
C SER A 19 -36.75 -56.14 -21.79
N SER A 20 -36.03 -57.22 -22.11
CA SER A 20 -34.58 -57.32 -21.97
C SER A 20 -33.77 -56.33 -22.82
N SER A 21 -34.37 -55.77 -23.88
CA SER A 21 -33.74 -54.77 -24.73
C SER A 21 -33.41 -53.45 -23.99
N MET A 22 -34.20 -53.05 -23.01
CA MET A 22 -33.89 -51.87 -22.17
C MET A 22 -32.64 -52.09 -21.31
N ALA A 23 -32.45 -53.30 -20.78
CA ALA A 23 -31.27 -53.62 -19.96
C ALA A 23 -29.98 -53.62 -20.79
N ILE A 24 -30.02 -54.11 -22.03
CA ILE A 24 -28.89 -54.06 -22.96
C ILE A 24 -28.58 -52.62 -23.38
N LEU A 25 -29.60 -51.78 -23.63
CA LEU A 25 -29.40 -50.37 -23.95
C LEU A 25 -28.79 -49.59 -22.77
N LEU A 26 -29.25 -49.85 -21.55
CA LEU A 26 -28.67 -49.30 -20.32
C LEU A 26 -27.23 -49.78 -20.10
N ALA A 27 -26.92 -51.06 -20.34
CA ALA A 27 -25.56 -51.59 -20.24
C ALA A 27 -24.61 -50.98 -21.28
N LEU A 28 -25.08 -50.72 -22.51
CA LEU A 28 -24.31 -50.03 -23.54
C LEU A 28 -24.10 -48.54 -23.20
N LEU A 29 -25.10 -47.85 -22.66
CA LEU A 29 -24.94 -46.49 -22.11
C LEU A 29 -23.94 -46.47 -20.94
N TYR A 30 -23.99 -47.45 -20.05
CA TYR A 30 -23.05 -47.57 -18.92
C TYR A 30 -21.63 -47.86 -19.41
N ALA A 31 -21.45 -48.72 -20.42
CA ALA A 31 -20.15 -48.97 -21.03
C ALA A 31 -19.59 -47.75 -21.79
N PHE A 32 -20.46 -46.96 -22.45
CA PHE A 32 -20.05 -45.73 -23.14
C PHE A 32 -19.75 -44.57 -22.17
N LEU A 33 -20.32 -44.60 -20.97
CA LEU A 33 -20.01 -43.65 -19.88
C LEU A 33 -18.79 -44.07 -19.03
N ILE A 34 -18.24 -45.28 -19.20
CA ILE A 34 -17.02 -45.76 -18.52
C ILE A 34 -15.87 -45.91 -19.54
N VAL A 35 -15.66 -44.87 -20.34
CA VAL A 35 -14.31 -44.30 -20.55
C VAL A 35 -14.44 -42.76 -20.54
N VAL A 36 -14.78 -42.19 -19.38
CA VAL A 36 -14.36 -40.80 -19.11
C VAL A 36 -12.85 -40.84 -18.97
N SER A 37 -12.15 -40.34 -19.99
CA SER A 37 -10.70 -40.12 -19.90
C SER A 37 -10.41 -39.25 -18.66
N ALA A 38 -9.43 -39.66 -17.87
CA ALA A 38 -8.79 -38.74 -16.93
C ALA A 38 -7.95 -37.77 -17.75
N ASP A 39 -8.58 -36.73 -18.29
CA ASP A 39 -7.93 -35.73 -19.14
C ASP A 39 -6.87 -34.98 -18.33
N THR A 40 -5.63 -35.47 -18.44
CA THR A 40 -4.43 -34.68 -18.16
C THR A 40 -4.46 -33.51 -19.13
N THR A 41 -4.94 -32.36 -18.66
CA THR A 41 -5.21 -31.16 -19.47
C THR A 41 -3.89 -30.47 -19.86
N THR A 42 -3.17 -31.11 -20.79
CA THR A 42 -1.93 -30.62 -21.38
C THR A 42 -2.24 -29.43 -22.29
N PHE A 43 -2.27 -28.23 -21.69
CA PHE A 43 -2.35 -26.99 -22.44
C PHE A 43 -1.23 -26.93 -23.48
N THR A 44 -1.61 -26.77 -24.74
CA THR A 44 -0.69 -26.60 -25.87
C THR A 44 -0.77 -25.15 -26.32
N PRO A 45 0.29 -24.34 -26.14
CA PRO A 45 0.25 -22.93 -26.50
C PRO A 45 0.13 -22.74 -28.01
N ALA A 46 -0.70 -21.78 -28.43
CA ALA A 46 -0.89 -21.47 -29.85
C ALA A 46 0.40 -20.89 -30.46
N ASP A 47 0.99 -19.89 -29.80
CA ASP A 47 2.32 -19.37 -30.11
C ASP A 47 3.36 -19.89 -29.12
N GLN A 48 4.47 -20.37 -29.67
CA GLN A 48 5.59 -20.95 -28.93
C GLN A 48 6.88 -20.54 -29.63
N ILE A 49 7.50 -19.46 -29.17
CA ILE A 49 8.73 -18.90 -29.73
C ILE A 49 9.81 -19.01 -28.65
N LEU A 50 10.67 -20.01 -28.78
CA LEU A 50 11.78 -20.28 -27.87
C LEU A 50 13.09 -20.04 -28.61
N ILE A 51 13.94 -19.14 -28.14
CA ILE A 51 15.18 -18.72 -28.81
C ILE A 51 16.35 -18.79 -27.82
N SER A 52 17.42 -19.50 -28.20
CA SER A 52 18.69 -19.55 -27.46
C SER A 52 19.69 -18.59 -28.13
N CYS A 53 19.86 -17.41 -27.53
CA CYS A 53 20.57 -16.28 -28.11
C CYS A 53 22.09 -16.53 -28.09
N GLY A 54 22.73 -16.31 -29.24
CA GLY A 54 24.14 -16.66 -29.45
C GLY A 54 24.46 -18.15 -29.57
N SER A 55 23.49 -19.06 -29.41
CA SER A 55 23.74 -20.49 -29.56
C SER A 55 23.86 -20.91 -31.02
N LYS A 56 24.84 -21.77 -31.29
CA LYS A 56 25.16 -22.35 -32.61
C LYS A 56 24.57 -23.74 -32.82
N SER A 57 23.91 -24.31 -31.80
CA SER A 57 23.47 -25.70 -31.78
C SER A 57 22.17 -25.86 -31.00
N LEU A 58 21.20 -26.56 -31.61
CA LEU A 58 19.91 -26.89 -31.00
C LEU A 58 20.13 -27.53 -29.63
N SER A 59 19.71 -26.82 -28.59
CA SER A 59 19.80 -27.29 -27.20
C SER A 59 18.43 -27.80 -26.78
N ALA A 60 18.24 -29.12 -26.85
CA ALA A 60 17.16 -29.78 -26.15
C ALA A 60 17.47 -29.73 -24.64
N ILE A 61 16.54 -29.22 -23.85
CA ILE A 61 16.69 -29.11 -22.39
C ILE A 61 15.86 -30.20 -21.67
N PRO A 62 16.13 -30.50 -20.39
CA PRO A 62 15.55 -31.69 -19.72
C PRO A 62 14.03 -31.73 -19.60
N ASP A 63 13.33 -30.59 -19.78
CA ASP A 63 11.86 -30.51 -19.82
C ASP A 63 11.26 -30.81 -21.21
N GLY A 64 12.09 -31.20 -22.19
CA GLY A 64 11.67 -31.59 -23.53
C GLY A 64 11.50 -30.42 -24.52
N ARG A 65 11.65 -29.17 -24.06
CA ARG A 65 11.61 -28.01 -24.97
C ARG A 65 12.83 -27.95 -25.88
N VAL A 66 12.59 -27.45 -27.10
CA VAL A 66 13.61 -27.21 -28.13
C VAL A 66 13.66 -25.71 -28.40
N PHE A 67 14.81 -25.09 -28.12
CA PHE A 67 15.05 -23.68 -28.39
C PHE A 67 15.71 -23.54 -29.77
N LYS A 68 15.16 -22.63 -30.60
CA LYS A 68 15.78 -22.24 -31.88
C LYS A 68 17.17 -21.68 -31.64
N THR A 69 18.12 -22.03 -32.50
CA THR A 69 19.43 -21.39 -32.52
C THR A 69 19.32 -19.93 -32.94
N ASP A 70 20.37 -19.18 -32.64
CA ASP A 70 20.50 -17.77 -32.98
C ASP A 70 20.36 -17.51 -34.51
N HIS A 71 20.87 -18.44 -35.32
CA HIS A 71 20.75 -18.42 -36.79
C HIS A 71 19.30 -18.70 -37.26
N GLU A 72 18.62 -19.68 -36.68
CA GLU A 72 17.19 -19.96 -36.99
C GLU A 72 16.25 -18.84 -36.49
N ALA A 73 16.69 -18.05 -35.52
CA ALA A 73 15.98 -16.89 -35.01
C ALA A 73 16.29 -15.59 -35.78
N GLN A 74 17.25 -15.60 -36.72
CA GLN A 74 17.71 -14.39 -37.41
C GLN A 74 16.60 -13.68 -38.21
N SER A 75 15.57 -14.41 -38.66
CA SER A 75 14.40 -13.81 -39.34
C SER A 75 13.54 -12.92 -38.43
N PHE A 76 13.68 -13.02 -37.10
CA PHE A 76 12.97 -12.18 -36.15
C PHE A 76 13.80 -10.97 -35.70
N LEU A 77 15.12 -10.95 -35.96
CA LEU A 77 16.04 -9.99 -35.35
C LEU A 77 16.53 -8.91 -36.33
N GLN A 78 16.19 -7.66 -36.03
CA GLN A 78 16.79 -6.48 -36.63
C GLN A 78 17.92 -5.94 -35.73
N THR A 79 19.16 -6.13 -36.16
CA THR A 79 20.38 -5.56 -35.52
C THR A 79 21.37 -5.11 -36.60
N LYS A 80 22.20 -4.10 -36.28
CA LYS A 80 23.33 -3.69 -37.12
C LYS A 80 24.58 -4.54 -36.91
N GLU A 81 24.68 -5.20 -35.75
CA GLU A 81 25.90 -5.89 -35.31
C GLU A 81 25.61 -7.31 -34.82
N ASN A 82 26.57 -8.21 -35.04
CA ASN A 82 26.45 -9.63 -34.74
C ASN A 82 27.49 -10.08 -33.69
N ILE A 83 27.30 -9.66 -32.45
CA ILE A 83 28.18 -9.99 -31.32
C ILE A 83 27.58 -11.15 -30.54
N LEU A 84 28.24 -12.31 -30.60
CA LEU A 84 27.84 -13.53 -29.91
C LEU A 84 28.94 -13.97 -28.93
N VAL A 85 28.53 -14.48 -27.77
CA VAL A 85 29.40 -15.04 -26.73
C VAL A 85 28.95 -16.46 -26.42
N THR A 86 29.90 -17.33 -26.09
CA THR A 86 29.64 -18.70 -25.66
C THR A 86 30.73 -19.12 -24.67
N ASP A 87 30.34 -19.62 -23.50
CA ASP A 87 31.23 -20.26 -22.54
C ASP A 87 30.71 -21.67 -22.23
N PRO A 88 31.21 -22.71 -22.91
CA PRO A 88 30.85 -24.10 -22.63
C PRO A 88 31.35 -24.63 -21.27
N SER A 89 32.12 -23.84 -20.51
CA SER A 89 32.68 -24.23 -19.21
C SER A 89 32.00 -23.58 -18.01
N ALA A 90 30.97 -22.74 -18.23
CA ALA A 90 30.23 -22.10 -17.16
C ALA A 90 29.33 -23.10 -16.40
N ASP A 91 29.37 -23.04 -15.07
CA ASP A 91 28.50 -23.83 -14.18
C ASP A 91 27.09 -23.20 -14.15
N VAL A 92 26.16 -23.77 -14.93
CA VAL A 92 24.80 -23.26 -15.12
C VAL A 92 23.77 -24.40 -15.13
N PRO A 93 22.53 -24.17 -14.62
CA PRO A 93 21.52 -25.22 -14.49
C PRO A 93 20.81 -25.58 -15.80
N SER A 94 21.08 -24.87 -16.90
CA SER A 94 20.49 -25.13 -18.21
C SER A 94 21.40 -24.65 -19.35
N PRO A 95 21.56 -25.40 -20.45
CA PRO A 95 22.34 -25.01 -21.63
C PRO A 95 22.00 -23.65 -22.23
N ILE A 96 20.78 -23.14 -22.03
CA ILE A 96 20.35 -21.83 -22.57
C ILE A 96 21.17 -20.64 -22.02
N TYR A 97 21.90 -20.82 -20.92
CA TYR A 97 22.77 -19.79 -20.34
C TYR A 97 24.23 -19.88 -20.82
N LEU A 98 24.63 -20.96 -21.52
CA LEU A 98 26.01 -21.14 -22.03
C LEU A 98 26.35 -20.18 -23.18
N SER A 99 25.35 -19.51 -23.76
CA SER A 99 25.53 -18.48 -24.79
C SER A 99 24.80 -17.19 -24.44
N ALA A 100 25.24 -16.09 -25.07
CA ALA A 100 24.54 -14.82 -25.05
C ALA A 100 24.74 -14.08 -26.38
N ARG A 101 23.77 -13.22 -26.72
CA ARG A 101 23.89 -12.19 -27.76
C ARG A 101 24.07 -10.84 -27.08
N ILE A 102 24.94 -9.99 -27.64
CA ILE A 102 25.24 -8.64 -27.15
C ILE A 102 24.84 -7.60 -28.21
N PHE A 103 24.28 -6.48 -27.75
CA PHE A 103 23.89 -5.33 -28.56
C PHE A 103 24.56 -4.05 -28.02
N VAL A 104 25.36 -3.38 -28.86
CA VAL A 104 26.00 -2.08 -28.55
C VAL A 104 25.25 -0.89 -29.16
N GLN A 105 24.20 -1.17 -29.92
CA GLN A 105 23.24 -0.24 -30.49
C GLN A 105 21.85 -0.85 -30.31
N GLU A 106 20.80 -0.06 -30.50
CA GLU A 106 19.42 -0.55 -30.47
C GLU A 106 19.21 -1.74 -31.43
N ALA A 107 18.52 -2.77 -30.92
CA ALA A 107 18.14 -3.96 -31.67
C ALA A 107 16.70 -4.37 -31.33
N THR A 108 15.96 -4.82 -32.33
CA THR A 108 14.55 -5.20 -32.19
C THR A 108 14.38 -6.66 -32.58
N TYR A 109 13.76 -7.47 -31.71
CA TYR A 109 13.11 -8.70 -32.15
C TYR A 109 11.64 -8.39 -32.48
N SER A 110 11.13 -8.86 -33.61
CA SER A 110 9.71 -8.76 -33.97
C SER A 110 9.14 -10.13 -34.33
N PHE A 111 7.96 -10.42 -33.78
CA PHE A 111 7.32 -11.73 -33.87
C PHE A 111 5.88 -11.59 -34.39
N THR A 112 5.46 -12.45 -35.32
CA THR A 112 4.06 -12.53 -35.73
C THR A 112 3.29 -13.48 -34.81
N MET A 113 2.23 -12.99 -34.17
CA MET A 113 1.34 -13.78 -33.32
C MET A 113 0.26 -14.45 -34.17
N LYS A 114 -0.13 -15.69 -33.83
CA LYS A 114 -1.27 -16.40 -34.43
C LYS A 114 -2.59 -16.05 -33.73
N THR A 115 -2.54 -15.80 -32.43
CA THR A 115 -3.72 -15.54 -31.59
C THR A 115 -3.48 -14.34 -30.67
N PRO A 116 -4.38 -13.34 -30.63
CA PRO A 116 -4.33 -12.31 -29.60
C PRO A 116 -4.72 -12.89 -28.23
N GLY A 117 -4.24 -12.29 -27.16
CA GLY A 117 -4.52 -12.69 -25.77
C GLY A 117 -3.28 -12.67 -24.88
N TRP A 118 -3.36 -13.34 -23.73
CA TRP A 118 -2.26 -13.39 -22.77
C TRP A 118 -1.04 -14.16 -23.31
N HIS A 119 0.14 -13.61 -23.08
CA HIS A 119 1.42 -14.22 -23.42
C HIS A 119 2.40 -14.11 -22.26
N TRP A 120 3.06 -15.24 -21.96
CA TRP A 120 4.28 -15.26 -21.15
C TRP A 120 5.45 -14.73 -21.99
N VAL A 121 6.11 -13.69 -21.49
CA VAL A 121 7.38 -13.20 -22.02
C VAL A 121 8.45 -13.48 -20.96
N ARG A 122 9.46 -14.27 -21.32
CA ARG A 122 10.54 -14.68 -20.41
C ARG A 122 11.88 -14.27 -20.98
N LEU A 123 12.61 -13.47 -20.20
CA LEU A 123 13.93 -12.96 -20.55
C LEU A 123 14.96 -13.60 -19.62
N HIS A 124 15.87 -14.39 -20.20
CA HIS A 124 16.88 -15.15 -19.48
C HIS A 124 18.23 -14.43 -19.53
N PHE A 125 18.81 -14.20 -18.35
CA PHE A 125 20.04 -13.44 -18.19
C PHE A 125 21.07 -14.21 -17.37
N PHE A 126 22.31 -14.21 -17.85
CA PHE A 126 23.50 -14.67 -17.14
C PHE A 126 24.73 -13.92 -17.72
N PRO A 127 25.46 -13.13 -16.91
CA PRO A 127 26.52 -12.27 -17.41
C PRO A 127 27.80 -13.07 -17.73
N LEU A 128 27.82 -13.66 -18.92
CA LEU A 128 28.97 -14.42 -19.43
C LEU A 128 30.24 -13.57 -19.48
N LYS A 129 31.35 -14.14 -19.00
CA LYS A 129 32.67 -13.51 -19.03
C LYS A 129 33.17 -13.38 -20.47
N ASN A 130 33.60 -12.17 -20.85
CA ASN A 130 34.00 -11.84 -22.21
C ASN A 130 35.19 -10.86 -22.18
N THR A 131 35.96 -10.81 -23.26
CA THR A 131 37.12 -9.91 -23.41
C THR A 131 36.77 -8.52 -23.94
N ARG A 132 35.53 -8.32 -24.43
CA ARG A 132 35.09 -7.06 -25.07
C ARG A 132 34.18 -6.18 -24.21
N PHE A 133 33.37 -6.79 -23.33
CA PHE A 133 32.36 -6.12 -22.51
C PHE A 133 32.25 -6.86 -21.18
N ASP A 134 32.14 -6.13 -20.07
CA ASP A 134 31.74 -6.73 -18.78
C ASP A 134 30.20 -6.69 -18.67
N LEU A 135 29.59 -7.88 -18.68
CA LEU A 135 28.15 -8.04 -18.62
C LEU A 135 27.58 -7.89 -17.20
N GLN A 136 28.42 -7.86 -16.17
CA GLN A 136 27.99 -7.60 -14.78
C GLN A 136 27.64 -6.12 -14.57
N THR A 137 28.38 -5.23 -15.26
CA THR A 137 28.17 -3.77 -15.25
C THR A 137 27.33 -3.26 -16.41
N ALA A 138 26.80 -4.16 -17.25
CA ALA A 138 25.95 -3.80 -18.38
C ALA A 138 24.64 -3.12 -17.90
N THR A 139 24.27 -2.03 -18.57
CA THR A 139 23.07 -1.23 -18.24
C THR A 139 22.27 -0.95 -19.50
N PHE A 140 20.99 -1.34 -19.52
CA PHE A 140 20.14 -1.25 -20.71
C PHE A 140 18.64 -1.26 -20.34
N SER A 141 17.81 -0.71 -21.21
CA SER A 141 16.35 -0.83 -21.12
C SER A 141 15.84 -1.93 -22.08
N VAL A 142 14.70 -2.54 -21.74
CA VAL A 142 13.96 -3.47 -22.61
C VAL A 142 12.47 -3.10 -22.59
N ALA A 143 11.90 -2.87 -23.77
CA ALA A 143 10.50 -2.47 -23.93
C ALA A 143 9.80 -3.27 -25.03
N THR A 144 8.46 -3.32 -24.97
CA THR A 144 7.58 -3.72 -26.07
C THR A 144 6.99 -2.48 -26.73
N ASP A 145 6.17 -2.64 -27.77
CA ASP A 145 5.42 -1.53 -28.38
C ASP A 145 4.43 -0.83 -27.40
N LYS A 146 4.12 -1.45 -26.24
CA LYS A 146 3.24 -0.90 -25.18
C LYS A 146 3.90 -0.80 -23.80
N TYR A 147 4.63 -1.83 -23.36
CA TYR A 147 5.08 -1.96 -21.97
C TYR A 147 6.60 -1.75 -21.84
N VAL A 148 7.03 -0.95 -20.86
CA VAL A 148 8.45 -0.95 -20.43
C VAL A 148 8.64 -2.13 -19.48
N LEU A 149 9.45 -3.12 -19.88
CA LEU A 149 9.67 -4.34 -19.11
C LEU A 149 10.87 -4.22 -18.14
N LEU A 150 11.89 -3.48 -18.57
CA LEU A 150 13.12 -3.18 -17.84
C LEU A 150 13.57 -1.76 -18.17
N HIS A 151 13.94 -0.96 -17.17
CA HIS A 151 14.42 0.42 -17.37
C HIS A 151 15.73 0.66 -16.62
N ASP A 152 16.74 1.15 -17.33
CA ASP A 152 18.11 1.35 -16.84
C ASP A 152 18.64 0.11 -16.05
N PHE A 153 18.21 -1.07 -16.50
CA PHE A 153 18.40 -2.32 -15.79
C PHE A 153 19.87 -2.74 -15.79
N ASN A 154 20.36 -3.09 -14.61
CA ASN A 154 21.70 -3.58 -14.35
C ASN A 154 21.65 -4.92 -13.61
N VAL A 155 22.64 -5.78 -13.87
CA VAL A 155 22.75 -7.13 -13.26
C VAL A 155 23.22 -7.08 -11.81
N ASN A 156 23.71 -5.93 -11.33
CA ASN A 156 24.14 -5.68 -9.96
C ASN A 156 25.21 -6.67 -9.45
N ASN A 157 26.08 -7.12 -10.36
CA ASN A 157 27.09 -8.16 -10.14
C ASN A 157 26.53 -9.53 -9.69
N GLU A 158 25.27 -9.86 -9.99
CA GLU A 158 24.76 -11.22 -9.79
C GLU A 158 25.58 -12.22 -10.62
N THR A 159 25.99 -13.31 -9.99
CA THR A 159 26.87 -14.36 -10.54
C THR A 159 26.11 -15.62 -10.93
N ARG A 160 24.79 -15.67 -10.71
CA ARG A 160 23.91 -16.79 -11.03
C ARG A 160 22.99 -16.46 -12.20
N PRO A 161 22.61 -17.44 -13.04
CA PRO A 161 21.55 -17.26 -14.03
C PRO A 161 20.20 -16.92 -13.39
N PHE A 162 19.47 -15.97 -13.96
CA PHE A 162 18.15 -15.56 -13.51
C PHE A 162 17.19 -15.32 -14.68
N LEU A 163 15.90 -15.25 -14.33
CA LEU A 163 14.77 -15.08 -15.24
C LEU A 163 13.97 -13.83 -14.83
N ARG A 164 13.55 -13.03 -15.81
CA ARG A 164 12.44 -12.11 -15.69
C ARG A 164 11.24 -12.67 -16.46
N GLU A 165 10.17 -13.02 -15.74
CA GLU A 165 8.91 -13.52 -16.31
C GLU A 165 7.84 -12.43 -16.24
N TYR A 166 7.19 -12.18 -17.37
CA TYR A 166 6.10 -11.22 -17.54
C TYR A 166 4.88 -11.94 -18.12
N LEU A 167 3.70 -11.52 -17.69
CA LEU A 167 2.41 -11.93 -18.27
C LEU A 167 1.74 -10.67 -18.80
N ILE A 168 1.66 -10.55 -20.13
CA ILE A 168 1.13 -9.38 -20.82
C ILE A 168 0.05 -9.78 -21.82
N ASN A 169 -0.98 -8.94 -21.95
CA ASN A 169 -1.99 -9.09 -22.99
C ASN A 169 -1.46 -8.50 -24.30
N VAL A 170 -1.41 -9.31 -25.36
CA VAL A 170 -0.92 -8.96 -26.70
C VAL A 170 -2.09 -9.01 -27.66
N THR A 171 -2.59 -7.85 -28.06
CA THR A 171 -3.75 -7.70 -28.97
C THR A 171 -3.36 -7.62 -30.43
N ASP A 172 -2.14 -7.18 -30.72
CA ASP A 172 -1.67 -6.87 -32.07
C ASP A 172 -1.03 -8.09 -32.76
N PRO A 173 -1.15 -8.20 -34.09
CA PRO A 173 -0.63 -9.36 -34.84
C PRO A 173 0.90 -9.40 -34.93
N THR A 174 1.57 -8.30 -34.56
CA THR A 174 3.02 -8.22 -34.43
C THR A 174 3.35 -7.78 -33.01
N PHE A 175 4.28 -8.48 -32.38
CA PHE A 175 4.81 -8.19 -31.05
C PHE A 175 6.31 -7.92 -31.14
N SER A 176 6.77 -6.77 -30.64
CA SER A 176 8.19 -6.38 -30.64
C SER A 176 8.82 -6.44 -29.25
N LEU A 177 10.13 -6.70 -29.21
CA LEU A 177 11.02 -6.51 -28.06
C LEU A 177 12.21 -5.65 -28.49
N HIS A 178 12.30 -4.44 -27.95
CA HIS A 178 13.37 -3.48 -28.20
C HIS A 178 14.42 -3.57 -27.09
N PHE A 179 15.68 -3.80 -27.45
CA PHE A 179 16.82 -3.81 -26.54
C PHE A 179 17.63 -2.52 -26.75
N GLN A 180 17.65 -1.66 -25.75
CA GLN A 180 18.19 -0.30 -25.82
C GLN A 180 19.38 -0.14 -24.85
N PRO A 181 20.64 -0.27 -25.34
CA PRO A 181 21.82 -0.12 -24.50
C PRO A 181 22.03 1.33 -24.06
N MET A 182 22.41 1.54 -22.79
CA MET A 182 22.75 2.87 -22.29
C MET A 182 24.09 3.35 -22.85
N LYS A 183 24.30 4.67 -22.81
CA LYS A 183 25.49 5.33 -23.39
C LYS A 183 26.78 4.75 -22.79
N ASN A 184 27.69 4.30 -23.66
CA ASN A 184 28.94 3.59 -23.32
C ASN A 184 28.74 2.22 -22.64
N SER A 185 27.55 1.63 -22.70
CA SER A 185 27.24 0.29 -22.19
C SER A 185 26.76 -0.63 -23.33
N ALA A 186 26.29 -1.83 -22.98
CA ALA A 186 25.73 -2.80 -23.92
C ALA A 186 24.52 -3.51 -23.30
N ALA A 187 23.58 -3.93 -24.14
CA ALA A 187 22.49 -4.82 -23.76
C ALA A 187 22.88 -6.27 -24.07
N PHE A 188 22.37 -7.24 -23.32
CA PHE A 188 22.59 -8.65 -23.63
C PHE A 188 21.39 -9.51 -23.25
N ILE A 189 21.31 -10.70 -23.86
CA ILE A 189 20.26 -11.69 -23.59
C ILE A 189 20.79 -13.10 -23.88
N ASN A 190 20.44 -14.08 -23.04
CA ASN A 190 20.87 -15.47 -23.18
C ASN A 190 19.79 -16.33 -23.85
N ALA A 191 18.52 -16.13 -23.48
CA ALA A 191 17.38 -16.73 -24.15
C ALA A 191 16.11 -15.90 -24.01
N ILE A 192 15.18 -16.10 -24.95
CA ILE A 192 13.85 -15.48 -24.98
C ILE A 192 12.81 -16.59 -25.14
N GLU A 193 11.76 -16.56 -24.30
CA GLU A 193 10.52 -17.28 -24.56
C GLU A 193 9.38 -16.27 -24.76
N VAL A 194 8.60 -16.43 -25.84
CA VAL A 194 7.29 -15.80 -26.02
C VAL A 194 6.29 -16.92 -26.27
N VAL A 195 5.36 -17.13 -25.34
CA VAL A 195 4.49 -18.32 -25.30
C VAL A 195 3.06 -17.90 -24.92
N SER A 196 2.05 -18.34 -25.67
CA SER A 196 0.65 -18.05 -25.31
C SER A 196 0.29 -18.62 -23.94
N ALA A 197 -0.51 -17.88 -23.18
CA ALA A 197 -0.97 -18.22 -21.85
C ALA A 197 -2.51 -18.31 -21.84
N PRO A 198 -3.12 -19.27 -21.12
CA PRO A 198 -4.58 -19.43 -21.11
C PRO A 198 -5.25 -18.34 -20.26
N ASP A 199 -6.31 -17.71 -20.79
CA ASP A 199 -7.02 -16.58 -20.18
C ASP A 199 -7.50 -16.82 -18.73
N VAL A 200 -7.77 -18.09 -18.38
CA VAL A 200 -8.16 -18.51 -17.03
C VAL A 200 -7.16 -18.10 -15.94
N LEU A 201 -5.89 -17.81 -16.29
CA LEU A 201 -4.86 -17.37 -15.36
C LEU A 201 -5.12 -16.01 -14.72
N LEU A 202 -5.86 -15.12 -15.38
CA LEU A 202 -6.14 -13.76 -14.89
C LEU A 202 -7.62 -13.45 -15.10
N PRO A 203 -8.51 -13.80 -14.13
CA PRO A 203 -9.86 -13.27 -14.12
C PRO A 203 -9.81 -11.74 -13.99
N ASP A 204 -10.80 -11.04 -14.54
CA ASP A 204 -10.83 -9.57 -14.46
C ASP A 204 -11.17 -9.04 -13.05
N GLU A 205 -11.76 -9.89 -12.20
CA GLU A 205 -12.19 -9.58 -10.84
C GLU A 205 -11.18 -10.04 -9.77
N GLY A 206 -10.96 -9.18 -8.78
CA GLY A 206 -10.15 -9.44 -7.59
C GLY A 206 -10.71 -8.75 -6.35
N THR A 207 -9.87 -8.48 -5.36
CA THR A 207 -10.29 -7.81 -4.12
C THR A 207 -9.23 -6.80 -3.68
N GLY A 208 -9.60 -5.53 -3.50
CA GLY A 208 -8.71 -4.51 -2.95
C GLY A 208 -8.45 -4.75 -1.46
N LEU A 209 -7.27 -4.38 -0.96
CA LEU A 209 -6.89 -4.60 0.45
C LEU A 209 -7.29 -3.46 1.42
N SER A 210 -7.45 -2.22 0.93
CA SER A 210 -7.71 -1.06 1.79
C SER A 210 -8.46 0.06 1.05
N PRO A 211 -9.79 0.21 1.22
CA PRO A 211 -10.69 -0.68 1.97
C PRO A 211 -10.78 -2.06 1.31
N VAL A 212 -11.30 -3.06 2.05
CA VAL A 212 -11.61 -4.36 1.46
C VAL A 212 -12.87 -4.22 0.61
N SER A 213 -12.70 -4.28 -0.72
CA SER A 213 -13.77 -4.15 -1.71
C SER A 213 -13.54 -5.08 -2.89
N SER A 214 -14.54 -5.28 -3.74
CA SER A 214 -14.29 -5.80 -5.09
C SER A 214 -13.31 -4.89 -5.84
N PHE A 215 -12.53 -5.50 -6.72
CA PHE A 215 -11.67 -4.85 -7.70
C PHE A 215 -12.01 -5.46 -9.07
N SER A 216 -12.08 -4.65 -10.11
CA SER A 216 -12.30 -5.11 -11.50
C SER A 216 -11.35 -4.40 -12.44
N GLY A 217 -11.22 -4.90 -13.66
CA GLY A 217 -10.24 -4.40 -14.62
C GLY A 217 -8.83 -4.94 -14.43
N LEU A 218 -8.64 -6.09 -13.77
CA LEU A 218 -7.32 -6.76 -13.70
C LEU A 218 -6.72 -7.02 -15.10
N THR A 219 -7.56 -7.19 -16.13
CA THR A 219 -7.11 -7.46 -17.50
C THR A 219 -6.50 -6.25 -18.22
N ASN A 220 -6.59 -5.04 -17.65
CA ASN A 220 -6.00 -3.82 -18.24
C ASN A 220 -4.49 -3.68 -17.97
N TYR A 221 -3.94 -4.44 -17.03
CA TYR A 221 -2.56 -4.32 -16.57
C TYR A 221 -1.64 -5.36 -17.23
N GLY A 222 -0.38 -4.99 -17.46
CA GLY A 222 0.70 -5.95 -17.59
C GLY A 222 1.16 -6.43 -16.21
N TYR A 223 1.75 -7.61 -16.13
CA TYR A 223 2.25 -8.18 -14.87
C TYR A 223 3.70 -8.65 -15.02
N GLN A 224 4.52 -8.43 -13.98
CA GLN A 224 5.82 -9.07 -13.79
C GLN A 224 5.72 -10.02 -12.60
N VAL A 225 6.05 -11.30 -12.79
CA VAL A 225 6.06 -12.28 -11.70
C VAL A 225 7.33 -12.08 -10.88
N VAL A 226 7.18 -11.68 -9.62
CA VAL A 226 8.32 -11.42 -8.72
C VAL A 226 8.59 -12.64 -7.84
N TYR A 227 7.54 -13.29 -7.33
CA TYR A 227 7.64 -14.53 -6.56
C TYR A 227 6.53 -15.52 -6.92
N ARG A 228 6.86 -16.82 -6.90
CA ARG A 228 5.93 -17.94 -7.06
C ARG A 228 6.38 -19.10 -6.18
N LEU A 229 5.58 -19.44 -5.17
CA LEU A 229 5.95 -20.38 -4.10
C LEU A 229 5.03 -21.60 -4.03
N ASN A 230 5.63 -22.76 -3.85
CA ASN A 230 4.98 -23.98 -3.34
C ASN A 230 5.22 -24.05 -1.82
N VAL A 231 4.19 -23.72 -1.03
CA VAL A 231 4.35 -23.49 0.42
C VAL A 231 4.32 -24.80 1.18
N GLY A 232 5.38 -25.05 1.95
CA GLY A 232 5.64 -26.34 2.61
C GLY A 232 6.06 -27.48 1.66
N GLY A 233 6.08 -27.23 0.35
CA GLY A 233 6.36 -28.21 -0.70
C GLY A 233 7.74 -28.11 -1.34
N PRO A 234 8.11 -29.08 -2.20
CA PRO A 234 9.37 -29.06 -2.94
C PRO A 234 9.35 -28.05 -4.10
N LEU A 235 10.56 -27.69 -4.57
CA LEU A 235 10.77 -26.94 -5.81
C LEU A 235 10.08 -27.65 -7.00
N ILE A 236 9.20 -26.94 -7.71
CA ILE A 236 8.63 -27.38 -8.98
C ILE A 236 9.37 -26.64 -10.09
N THR A 237 9.93 -27.36 -11.05
CA THR A 237 10.61 -26.79 -12.23
C THR A 237 9.73 -26.85 -13.47
N SER A 238 10.17 -26.23 -14.57
CA SER A 238 9.49 -26.25 -15.87
C SER A 238 9.13 -27.66 -16.39
N ALA A 239 9.86 -28.71 -16.00
CA ALA A 239 9.54 -30.10 -16.35
C ALA A 239 8.25 -30.64 -15.71
N ASN A 240 7.79 -30.01 -14.61
CA ASN A 240 6.72 -30.50 -13.75
C ASN A 240 5.48 -29.57 -13.71
N ASP A 241 5.49 -28.46 -14.46
CA ASP A 241 4.37 -27.51 -14.60
C ASP A 241 3.96 -27.39 -16.07
N THR A 242 2.66 -27.48 -16.36
CA THR A 242 2.13 -27.49 -17.73
C THR A 242 2.30 -26.17 -18.50
N LEU A 243 2.66 -25.08 -17.80
CA LEU A 243 2.96 -23.76 -18.37
C LEU A 243 4.46 -23.42 -18.24
N TRP A 244 5.28 -24.43 -17.93
CA TRP A 244 6.73 -24.35 -17.72
C TRP A 244 7.17 -23.37 -16.62
N ARG A 245 6.29 -23.05 -15.67
CA ARG A 245 6.59 -22.18 -14.53
C ARG A 245 7.49 -22.88 -13.52
N THR A 246 8.27 -22.10 -12.78
CA THR A 246 9.02 -22.57 -11.61
C THR A 246 8.33 -22.10 -10.34
N TRP A 247 8.05 -23.01 -9.41
CA TRP A 247 7.51 -22.71 -8.07
C TRP A 247 8.58 -23.01 -7.03
N GLU A 248 9.12 -21.98 -6.38
CA GLU A 248 10.16 -22.15 -5.35
C GLU A 248 9.59 -22.70 -4.03
N ASN A 249 10.44 -23.33 -3.21
CA ASN A 249 10.08 -23.60 -1.82
C ASN A 249 10.13 -22.29 -1.00
N ASP A 250 9.19 -22.14 -0.07
CA ASP A 250 8.94 -20.91 0.68
C ASP A 250 9.86 -20.67 1.89
N ASN A 251 10.62 -21.68 2.35
CA ASN A 251 11.36 -21.64 3.64
C ASN A 251 12.27 -20.40 3.80
N LYS A 252 12.82 -19.88 2.69
CA LYS A 252 13.70 -18.70 2.68
C LYS A 252 12.98 -17.35 2.87
N TYR A 253 11.64 -17.35 2.84
CA TYR A 253 10.80 -16.16 3.04
C TYR A 253 10.10 -16.13 4.40
N LEU A 254 10.09 -17.24 5.13
CA LEU A 254 9.54 -17.27 6.49
C LEU A 254 10.32 -16.35 7.42
N LYS A 255 9.60 -15.52 8.17
CA LYS A 255 10.17 -14.66 9.23
C LYS A 255 10.69 -15.50 10.41
N ASP A 256 10.00 -16.60 10.72
CA ASP A 256 10.35 -17.55 11.76
C ASP A 256 9.90 -18.95 11.32
N THR A 257 10.84 -19.88 11.23
CA THR A 257 10.58 -21.26 10.79
C THR A 257 10.08 -22.16 11.91
N ALA A 258 10.20 -21.75 13.19
CA ALA A 258 9.66 -22.52 14.31
C ALA A 258 8.13 -22.39 14.44
N LEU A 259 7.52 -21.34 13.84
CA LEU A 259 6.08 -21.10 13.86
C LEU A 259 5.31 -21.89 12.79
N ALA A 260 6.01 -22.44 11.78
CA ALA A 260 5.42 -23.16 10.66
C ALA A 260 5.76 -24.66 10.71
N LYS A 261 4.85 -25.49 10.19
CA LYS A 261 5.03 -26.93 10.06
C LYS A 261 4.51 -27.41 8.72
N ASN A 262 5.39 -27.99 7.92
CA ASN A 262 5.04 -28.55 6.61
C ASN A 262 4.10 -29.74 6.77
N VAL A 263 3.15 -29.87 5.85
CA VAL A 263 2.22 -30.99 5.71
C VAL A 263 2.01 -31.28 4.23
N SER A 264 1.86 -32.55 3.87
CA SER A 264 1.67 -32.96 2.47
C SER A 264 0.84 -34.25 2.37
N ILE A 265 0.12 -34.37 1.26
CA ILE A 265 -0.67 -35.54 0.87
C ILE A 265 -0.29 -35.98 -0.56
N PRO A 266 -0.71 -37.17 -1.03
CA PRO A 266 -0.50 -37.55 -2.43
C PRO A 266 -1.21 -36.59 -3.40
N THR A 267 -0.56 -36.23 -4.50
CA THR A 267 -1.16 -35.34 -5.52
C THR A 267 -2.44 -35.90 -6.16
N SER A 268 -2.58 -37.22 -6.19
CA SER A 268 -3.79 -37.93 -6.63
C SER A 268 -5.00 -37.77 -5.69
N SER A 269 -4.83 -37.18 -4.50
CA SER A 269 -5.92 -36.84 -3.57
C SER A 269 -6.53 -35.46 -3.83
N ILE A 270 -5.92 -34.63 -4.69
CA ILE A 270 -6.41 -33.28 -5.01
C ILE A 270 -7.52 -33.33 -6.05
N LYS A 271 -8.63 -32.64 -5.76
CA LYS A 271 -9.86 -32.67 -6.56
C LYS A 271 -10.14 -31.31 -7.20
N TYR A 272 -9.90 -31.17 -8.49
CA TYR A 272 -10.26 -29.95 -9.22
C TYR A 272 -11.76 -29.91 -9.49
N GLY A 273 -12.48 -29.12 -8.69
CA GLY A 273 -13.92 -28.92 -8.84
C GLY A 273 -14.30 -28.02 -10.03
N ALA A 274 -15.59 -27.98 -10.34
CA ALA A 274 -16.13 -27.17 -11.43
C ALA A 274 -15.95 -25.66 -11.16
N GLY A 275 -14.93 -25.07 -11.77
CA GLY A 275 -14.58 -23.65 -11.65
C GLY A 275 -13.09 -23.37 -11.47
N ILE A 276 -12.27 -24.36 -11.10
CA ILE A 276 -10.82 -24.20 -10.93
C ILE A 276 -10.03 -25.16 -11.83
N SER A 277 -9.12 -24.60 -12.63
CA SER A 277 -8.33 -25.36 -13.61
C SER A 277 -6.98 -25.80 -13.04
N PRO A 278 -6.48 -27.02 -13.37
CA PRO A 278 -5.08 -27.41 -13.12
C PRO A 278 -4.03 -26.47 -13.72
N LEU A 279 -4.41 -25.63 -14.69
CA LEU A 279 -3.54 -24.62 -15.28
C LEU A 279 -3.27 -23.45 -14.32
N ILE A 280 -4.19 -23.14 -13.37
CA ILE A 280 -3.98 -22.12 -12.33
C ILE A 280 -2.74 -22.44 -11.51
N ALA A 281 -2.69 -23.63 -10.93
CA ALA A 281 -1.52 -24.19 -10.25
C ALA A 281 -1.60 -25.72 -10.27
N PRO A 282 -0.47 -26.43 -10.42
CA PRO A 282 -0.45 -27.87 -10.52
C PRO A 282 -0.80 -28.53 -9.18
N ALA A 283 -1.26 -29.78 -9.22
CA ALA A 283 -1.72 -30.51 -8.02
C ALA A 283 -0.66 -30.56 -6.91
N THR A 284 0.62 -30.55 -7.27
CA THR A 284 1.78 -30.50 -6.37
C THR A 284 1.81 -29.26 -5.47
N VAL A 285 1.21 -28.13 -5.86
CA VAL A 285 1.07 -26.94 -5.00
C VAL A 285 0.01 -27.20 -3.93
N TYR A 286 -1.20 -27.59 -4.34
CA TYR A 286 -2.32 -27.84 -3.43
C TYR A 286 -2.12 -29.10 -2.54
N ALA A 287 -1.26 -30.02 -2.93
CA ALA A 287 -0.90 -31.23 -2.19
C ALA A 287 0.11 -31.00 -1.04
N SER A 288 0.71 -29.81 -0.97
CA SER A 288 1.50 -29.35 0.18
C SER A 288 0.85 -28.14 0.84
N ALA A 289 1.17 -27.91 2.10
CA ALA A 289 0.92 -26.67 2.81
C ALA A 289 1.97 -26.47 3.90
N GLN A 290 2.07 -25.24 4.39
CA GLN A 290 2.39 -25.04 5.79
C GLN A 290 1.13 -24.86 6.59
N LYS A 291 1.17 -25.42 7.80
CA LYS A 291 0.21 -25.18 8.87
C LYS A 291 0.93 -24.63 10.09
N MET A 292 0.19 -24.23 11.12
CA MET A 292 0.80 -23.75 12.37
C MET A 292 1.59 -24.87 13.05
N ALA A 293 2.74 -24.50 13.62
CA ALA A 293 3.49 -25.37 14.52
C ALA A 293 2.70 -25.63 15.82
N ASP A 294 3.08 -26.69 16.52
CA ASP A 294 2.60 -26.93 17.87
C ASP A 294 3.38 -26.02 18.83
N ALA A 295 2.67 -25.20 19.60
CA ALA A 295 3.27 -24.24 20.52
C ALA A 295 3.38 -24.76 21.96
N GLU A 296 2.98 -26.02 22.22
CA GLU A 296 2.94 -26.63 23.55
C GLU A 296 2.13 -25.82 24.60
N THR A 297 1.25 -24.93 24.12
CA THR A 297 0.39 -24.04 24.93
C THR A 297 -1.08 -24.22 24.58
N SER A 298 -1.96 -23.88 25.53
CA SER A 298 -3.42 -24.01 25.37
C SER A 298 -4.05 -23.03 24.37
N GLN A 299 -3.31 -22.03 23.88
CA GLN A 299 -3.76 -21.06 22.88
C GLN A 299 -2.61 -20.64 21.96
N ALA A 300 -2.63 -21.10 20.71
CA ALA A 300 -1.63 -20.77 19.69
C ALA A 300 -1.89 -19.37 19.07
N ASN A 301 -1.75 -18.32 19.88
CA ASN A 301 -2.11 -16.94 19.48
C ASN A 301 -1.00 -16.23 18.68
N PHE A 302 -0.59 -16.81 17.54
CA PHE A 302 0.45 -16.25 16.65
C PHE A 302 0.10 -16.43 15.16
N ASN A 303 0.76 -15.64 14.30
CA ASN A 303 0.63 -15.72 12.85
C ASN A 303 1.91 -16.28 12.21
N ILE A 304 1.76 -17.24 11.29
CA ILE A 304 2.83 -17.54 10.33
C ILE A 304 3.03 -16.30 9.46
N THR A 305 4.27 -15.95 9.15
CA THR A 305 4.61 -14.72 8.40
C THR A 305 5.66 -15.01 7.34
N TRP A 306 5.34 -14.71 6.08
CA TRP A 306 6.30 -14.64 4.98
C TRP A 306 6.60 -13.18 4.65
N LYS A 307 7.87 -12.82 4.45
CA LYS A 307 8.33 -11.46 4.11
C LYS A 307 8.99 -11.45 2.73
N PHE A 308 8.70 -10.43 1.95
CA PHE A 308 9.15 -10.25 0.58
C PHE A 308 9.76 -8.86 0.37
N GLU A 309 10.82 -8.81 -0.41
CA GLU A 309 11.50 -7.57 -0.79
C GLU A 309 11.05 -7.19 -2.20
N VAL A 310 10.46 -6.01 -2.30
CA VAL A 310 9.65 -5.60 -3.45
C VAL A 310 9.75 -4.09 -3.62
N ASP A 311 9.50 -3.63 -4.84
CA ASP A 311 9.50 -2.21 -5.17
C ASP A 311 8.30 -1.53 -4.51
N THR A 312 8.55 -0.49 -3.71
CA THR A 312 7.50 0.18 -2.93
C THR A 312 6.68 1.18 -3.74
N THR A 313 7.04 1.42 -5.01
CA THR A 313 6.34 2.36 -5.90
C THR A 313 5.16 1.74 -6.65
N PHE A 314 5.19 0.42 -6.90
CA PHE A 314 4.20 -0.30 -7.70
C PHE A 314 3.05 -0.90 -6.87
N ASN A 315 1.92 -1.15 -7.54
CA ASN A 315 0.85 -1.98 -7.01
C ASN A 315 1.16 -3.47 -7.27
N TYR A 316 0.62 -4.36 -6.43
CA TYR A 316 0.87 -5.79 -6.51
C TYR A 316 -0.43 -6.59 -6.49
N LEU A 317 -0.53 -7.58 -7.38
CA LEU A 317 -1.51 -8.64 -7.31
C LEU A 317 -0.91 -9.81 -6.53
N VAL A 318 -1.49 -10.11 -5.37
CA VAL A 318 -1.10 -11.21 -4.50
C VAL A 318 -2.16 -12.31 -4.63
N ARG A 319 -1.78 -13.44 -5.22
CA ARG A 319 -2.62 -14.62 -5.34
C ARG A 319 -2.25 -15.63 -4.27
N LEU A 320 -3.22 -15.93 -3.42
CA LEU A 320 -3.10 -16.93 -2.36
C LEU A 320 -3.73 -18.24 -2.83
N HIS A 321 -3.00 -19.35 -2.73
CA HIS A 321 -3.50 -20.68 -3.05
C HIS A 321 -3.78 -21.48 -1.78
N PHE A 322 -4.96 -22.07 -1.70
CA PHE A 322 -5.46 -22.82 -0.57
C PHE A 322 -6.01 -24.17 -0.99
N CYS A 323 -5.88 -25.18 -0.15
CA CYS A 323 -6.53 -26.47 -0.27
C CYS A 323 -6.52 -27.13 1.11
N ASP A 324 -7.68 -27.48 1.65
CA ASP A 324 -7.74 -28.11 2.97
C ASP A 324 -7.27 -29.57 2.89
N ILE A 325 -6.04 -29.76 3.34
CA ILE A 325 -5.35 -31.05 3.47
C ILE A 325 -5.05 -31.40 4.94
N VAL A 326 -5.67 -30.70 5.91
CA VAL A 326 -5.36 -30.83 7.35
C VAL A 326 -6.57 -31.17 8.21
N SER A 327 -7.77 -30.72 7.84
CA SER A 327 -9.01 -30.98 8.56
C SER A 327 -9.47 -32.42 8.40
N LYS A 328 -10.24 -32.92 9.37
CA LYS A 328 -10.82 -34.29 9.32
C LYS A 328 -12.28 -34.31 8.87
N SER A 329 -12.93 -33.15 8.90
CA SER A 329 -14.32 -32.92 8.52
C SER A 329 -14.47 -31.52 7.93
N LEU A 330 -15.60 -31.26 7.28
CA LEU A 330 -16.00 -29.90 6.92
C LEU A 330 -16.28 -29.09 8.20
N ASN A 331 -16.19 -27.76 8.11
CA ASN A 331 -16.43 -26.79 9.18
C ASN A 331 -15.51 -26.98 10.42
N ASP A 332 -14.27 -27.45 10.20
CA ASP A 332 -13.26 -27.73 11.25
C ASP A 332 -12.17 -26.62 11.34
N LEU A 333 -11.93 -25.85 10.27
CA LEU A 333 -10.82 -24.90 10.18
C LEU A 333 -11.28 -23.49 9.80
N TYR A 334 -11.13 -22.54 10.74
CA TYR A 334 -11.42 -21.12 10.56
C TYR A 334 -10.18 -20.26 10.85
N PHE A 335 -9.69 -19.54 9.83
CA PHE A 335 -8.47 -18.73 9.96
C PHE A 335 -8.54 -17.38 9.26
N ASN A 336 -7.73 -16.45 9.72
CA ASN A 336 -7.61 -15.10 9.18
C ASN A 336 -6.37 -14.99 8.28
N VAL A 337 -6.49 -14.20 7.22
CA VAL A 337 -5.38 -13.86 6.32
C VAL A 337 -5.12 -12.36 6.42
N TYR A 338 -3.86 -11.98 6.59
CA TYR A 338 -3.44 -10.59 6.66
C TYR A 338 -2.34 -10.31 5.63
N ILE A 339 -2.36 -9.10 5.06
CA ILE A 339 -1.31 -8.60 4.17
C ILE A 339 -0.91 -7.21 4.68
N ASN A 340 0.38 -6.99 4.91
CA ASN A 340 0.96 -5.76 5.47
C ASN A 340 0.24 -5.29 6.76
N GLY A 341 -0.16 -6.26 7.59
CA GLY A 341 -0.90 -6.03 8.85
C GLY A 341 -2.37 -5.63 8.68
N LYS A 342 -2.89 -5.51 7.45
CA LYS A 342 -4.32 -5.34 7.16
C LYS A 342 -4.98 -6.70 7.03
N MET A 343 -6.16 -6.86 7.62
CA MET A 343 -6.99 -8.06 7.45
C MET A 343 -7.50 -8.12 6.00
N ALA A 344 -7.06 -9.16 5.28
CA ALA A 344 -7.36 -9.37 3.86
C ALA A 344 -8.52 -10.36 3.68
N ILE A 345 -8.61 -11.37 4.56
CA ILE A 345 -9.75 -12.30 4.68
C ILE A 345 -9.98 -12.57 6.16
N SER A 346 -11.24 -12.54 6.61
CA SER A 346 -11.65 -12.85 7.98
C SER A 346 -12.43 -14.17 8.01
N GLY A 347 -12.14 -15.06 8.95
CA GLY A 347 -12.89 -16.31 9.16
C GLY A 347 -12.96 -17.20 7.92
N LEU A 348 -11.85 -17.36 7.18
CA LEU A 348 -11.78 -18.19 5.99
C LEU A 348 -12.02 -19.66 6.34
N ASP A 349 -13.13 -20.18 5.84
CA ASP A 349 -13.51 -21.60 5.86
C ASP A 349 -13.55 -22.10 4.41
N LEU A 350 -12.52 -22.84 4.03
CA LEU A 350 -12.40 -23.41 2.69
C LEU A 350 -13.52 -24.40 2.39
N SER A 351 -13.97 -25.16 3.39
CA SER A 351 -14.99 -26.20 3.23
C SER A 351 -16.38 -25.61 2.96
N SER A 352 -16.68 -24.43 3.48
CA SER A 352 -17.89 -23.67 3.13
C SER A 352 -17.90 -23.23 1.66
N ILE A 353 -16.72 -22.98 1.07
CA ILE A 353 -16.54 -22.49 -0.30
C ILE A 353 -16.51 -23.66 -1.30
N THR A 354 -15.71 -24.70 -1.03
CA THR A 354 -15.51 -25.84 -1.94
C THR A 354 -16.56 -26.94 -1.77
N GLN A 355 -17.26 -26.98 -0.64
CA GLN A 355 -18.15 -28.07 -0.22
C GLN A 355 -17.46 -29.44 -0.03
N GLU A 356 -16.14 -29.53 -0.17
CA GLU A 356 -15.36 -30.75 0.10
C GLU A 356 -13.88 -30.50 0.50
N LEU A 357 -13.30 -31.46 1.23
CA LEU A 357 -11.87 -31.48 1.55
C LEU A 357 -11.03 -31.92 0.34
N ALA A 358 -9.76 -31.49 0.34
CA ALA A 358 -8.77 -31.64 -0.73
C ALA A 358 -9.16 -31.01 -2.09
N ALA A 359 -10.09 -30.07 -2.09
CA ALA A 359 -10.41 -29.23 -3.25
C ALA A 359 -9.57 -27.93 -3.25
N PRO A 360 -8.91 -27.58 -4.38
CA PRO A 360 -8.24 -26.31 -4.57
C PRO A 360 -9.16 -25.09 -4.52
N TYR A 361 -8.62 -23.99 -3.99
CA TYR A 361 -9.17 -22.64 -4.03
C TYR A 361 -8.03 -21.62 -4.22
N PHE A 362 -8.31 -20.47 -4.83
CA PHE A 362 -7.38 -19.35 -4.83
C PHE A 362 -8.12 -18.03 -4.62
N LYS A 363 -7.40 -17.02 -4.11
CA LYS A 363 -7.93 -15.67 -3.92
C LYS A 363 -6.92 -14.61 -4.36
N ASP A 364 -7.40 -13.71 -5.21
CA ASP A 364 -6.64 -12.62 -5.82
C ASP A 364 -6.89 -11.30 -5.06
N ILE A 365 -5.81 -10.72 -4.52
CA ILE A 365 -5.86 -9.52 -3.67
C ILE A 365 -4.91 -8.45 -4.20
N VAL A 366 -5.44 -7.26 -4.46
CA VAL A 366 -4.72 -6.09 -4.96
C VAL A 366 -4.22 -5.24 -3.78
N VAL A 367 -2.90 -5.13 -3.70
CA VAL A 367 -2.16 -4.36 -2.70
C VAL A 367 -1.67 -3.08 -3.36
N ASN A 368 -2.02 -1.93 -2.77
CA ASN A 368 -1.63 -0.62 -3.28
C ASN A 368 -0.24 -0.21 -2.76
N SER A 369 0.56 0.50 -3.58
CA SER A 369 1.90 0.99 -3.22
C SER A 369 1.95 1.77 -1.90
N THR A 370 0.87 2.49 -1.53
CA THR A 370 0.76 3.19 -0.24
C THR A 370 0.86 2.29 1.00
N LEU A 371 0.67 0.98 0.87
CA LEU A 371 0.81 0.00 1.95
C LEU A 371 2.21 -0.65 2.01
N MET A 372 3.07 -0.40 1.02
CA MET A 372 4.30 -1.16 0.76
C MET A 372 5.55 -0.62 1.49
N SER A 373 5.38 0.28 2.45
CA SER A 373 6.49 1.06 3.07
C SER A 373 7.58 0.23 3.77
N ASN A 374 7.32 -1.04 4.08
CA ASN A 374 8.28 -1.99 4.66
C ASN A 374 8.45 -3.27 3.81
N GLY A 375 8.16 -3.17 2.51
CA GLY A 375 8.04 -4.32 1.59
C GLY A 375 6.64 -4.93 1.61
N LEU A 376 6.55 -6.23 1.35
CA LEU A 376 5.30 -7.00 1.41
C LEU A 376 5.44 -8.12 2.44
N ASN A 377 4.45 -8.26 3.31
CA ASN A 377 4.41 -9.33 4.31
C ASN A 377 3.02 -9.97 4.38
N VAL A 378 2.97 -11.26 4.01
CA VAL A 378 1.77 -12.10 4.01
C VAL A 378 1.74 -12.90 5.32
N GLN A 379 0.56 -13.02 5.93
CA GLN A 379 0.38 -13.75 7.18
C GLN A 379 -0.90 -14.58 7.18
N VAL A 380 -0.85 -15.72 7.86
CA VAL A 380 -2.04 -16.50 8.24
C VAL A 380 -2.01 -16.79 9.74
N GLY A 381 -3.15 -16.71 10.40
CA GLY A 381 -3.29 -16.96 11.84
C GLY A 381 -4.71 -17.39 12.19
N PRO A 382 -4.95 -17.99 13.37
CA PRO A 382 -6.25 -18.58 13.70
C PRO A 382 -7.31 -17.49 13.93
N MET A 383 -8.59 -17.86 13.81
CA MET A 383 -9.69 -16.89 14.06
C MET A 383 -9.77 -16.44 15.53
N GLY A 384 -9.28 -17.24 16.48
CA GLY A 384 -9.18 -16.91 17.91
C GLY A 384 -10.46 -17.10 18.73
N GLU A 385 -11.60 -17.30 18.06
CA GLU A 385 -12.85 -17.76 18.69
C GLU A 385 -12.83 -19.29 18.90
N ASN A 386 -13.79 -19.83 19.66
CA ASN A 386 -13.94 -21.28 19.89
C ASN A 386 -14.55 -22.02 18.68
N THR A 387 -14.08 -21.70 17.47
CA THR A 387 -14.61 -22.16 16.18
C THR A 387 -13.66 -23.19 15.55
N GLY A 388 -13.84 -24.45 15.93
CA GLY A 388 -13.09 -25.59 15.36
C GLY A 388 -11.65 -25.74 15.89
N THR A 389 -10.78 -26.26 15.04
CA THR A 389 -9.35 -26.50 15.30
C THR A 389 -8.54 -25.22 15.14
N ILE A 390 -7.85 -24.78 16.22
CA ILE A 390 -6.93 -23.63 16.21
C ILE A 390 -5.72 -23.94 15.31
N ASN A 391 -5.77 -23.47 14.06
CA ASN A 391 -4.75 -23.63 13.04
C ASN A 391 -4.97 -22.59 11.92
N ALA A 392 -4.02 -22.48 11.00
CA ALA A 392 -4.10 -21.66 9.79
C ALA A 392 -3.20 -22.27 8.72
N ILE A 393 -3.57 -22.18 7.43
CA ILE A 393 -2.82 -22.84 6.34
C ILE A 393 -2.57 -21.94 5.12
N LEU A 394 -1.52 -22.25 4.36
CA LEU A 394 -1.26 -21.74 3.02
C LEU A 394 -0.56 -22.81 2.18
N ASN A 395 -1.00 -23.01 0.93
CA ASN A 395 -0.51 -24.07 0.03
C ASN A 395 0.40 -23.50 -1.08
N GLY A 396 0.15 -22.26 -1.51
CA GLY A 396 0.97 -21.59 -2.51
C GLY A 396 0.75 -20.08 -2.54
N LEU A 397 1.65 -19.36 -3.20
CA LEU A 397 1.63 -17.89 -3.25
C LEU A 397 2.25 -17.39 -4.56
N GLU A 398 1.53 -16.59 -5.34
CA GLU A 398 2.11 -15.79 -6.43
C GLU A 398 2.05 -14.30 -6.07
N ILE A 399 3.15 -13.58 -6.31
CA ILE A 399 3.26 -12.12 -6.12
C ILE A 399 3.67 -11.51 -7.45
N MET A 400 2.77 -10.72 -8.02
CA MET A 400 2.91 -10.15 -9.36
C MET A 400 2.88 -8.62 -9.27
N LYS A 401 3.96 -7.95 -9.68
CA LYS A 401 4.01 -6.48 -9.83
C LYS A 401 3.06 -6.11 -10.98
N MET A 402 2.13 -5.19 -10.73
CA MET A 402 1.20 -4.67 -11.74
C MET A 402 1.84 -3.49 -12.49
N SER A 403 1.49 -3.29 -13.76
CA SER A 403 1.96 -2.13 -14.52
C SER A 403 1.44 -0.81 -13.95
N SER A 404 2.23 0.25 -14.12
CA SER A 404 1.85 1.61 -13.73
C SER A 404 0.80 2.21 -14.68
N SER A 405 0.32 3.43 -14.37
CA SER A 405 -0.62 4.18 -15.19
C SER A 405 -0.08 4.67 -16.55
N VAL A 406 1.18 4.35 -16.87
CA VAL A 406 1.84 4.57 -18.16
C VAL A 406 2.41 3.27 -18.75
N ASP A 407 1.85 2.12 -18.35
CA ASP A 407 2.23 0.79 -18.82
C ASP A 407 3.71 0.39 -18.57
N SER A 408 4.38 1.04 -17.62
CA SER A 408 5.69 0.56 -17.15
C SER A 408 5.57 -0.54 -16.11
N LEU A 409 6.46 -1.52 -16.15
CA LEU A 409 6.71 -2.52 -15.11
C LEU A 409 8.06 -2.31 -14.40
N ASP A 410 8.85 -1.31 -14.82
CA ASP A 410 10.16 -1.01 -14.25
C ASP A 410 10.50 0.48 -14.45
N GLY A 411 10.75 1.21 -13.37
CA GLY A 411 10.95 2.67 -13.41
C GLY A 411 9.69 3.51 -13.70
N GLU A 412 9.87 4.83 -13.77
CA GLU A 412 8.77 5.81 -13.76
C GLU A 412 8.20 6.18 -15.15
N PHE A 413 8.80 5.74 -16.26
CA PHE A 413 8.44 6.21 -17.60
C PHE A 413 7.76 5.13 -18.45
N GLY A 414 6.72 5.50 -19.19
CA GLY A 414 6.10 4.66 -20.22
C GLY A 414 6.86 4.72 -21.55
N VAL A 415 6.50 3.84 -22.49
CA VAL A 415 7.14 3.75 -23.83
C VAL A 415 6.97 5.05 -24.64
N ASP A 416 5.88 5.78 -24.42
CA ASP A 416 5.63 7.10 -25.02
C ASP A 416 6.35 8.28 -24.30
N GLY A 417 7.19 7.98 -23.32
CA GLY A 417 7.96 8.96 -22.54
C GLY A 417 7.14 9.69 -21.46
N ARG A 418 5.87 9.33 -21.23
CA ARG A 418 5.08 9.92 -20.14
C ARG A 418 5.52 9.35 -18.80
N MET A 419 5.63 10.24 -17.80
CA MET A 419 5.88 9.81 -16.42
C MET A 419 4.62 9.26 -15.78
N ALA A 420 4.78 8.18 -15.01
CA ALA A 420 3.86 7.68 -14.01
C ALA A 420 3.68 8.77 -12.94
N LEU A 421 2.70 9.66 -13.17
CA LEU A 421 2.41 10.72 -12.20
C LEU A 421 1.86 10.08 -10.92
N ALA A 422 2.74 9.94 -9.92
CA ALA A 422 2.41 9.40 -8.61
C ALA A 422 1.17 10.10 -8.02
N SER A 423 0.45 9.39 -7.15
CA SER A 423 -0.89 9.80 -6.63
C SER A 423 -0.93 11.12 -5.84
N ARG A 424 0.18 11.84 -5.75
CA ARG A 424 0.29 13.26 -5.34
C ARG A 424 -0.30 14.25 -6.35
N SER A 425 -0.63 13.83 -7.57
CA SER A 425 -1.21 14.61 -8.69
C SER A 425 -2.23 15.69 -8.28
N THR A 426 -3.20 15.34 -7.43
CA THR A 426 -4.32 16.22 -7.02
C THR A 426 -3.83 17.54 -6.42
N VAL A 427 -2.69 17.54 -5.71
CA VAL A 427 -2.12 18.73 -5.07
C VAL A 427 -1.68 19.77 -6.12
N ALA A 428 -1.09 19.31 -7.24
CA ALA A 428 -0.62 20.21 -8.29
C ALA A 428 -1.79 20.89 -9.02
N ALA A 429 -2.84 20.14 -9.38
CA ALA A 429 -4.02 20.68 -10.05
C ALA A 429 -4.77 21.72 -9.17
N VAL A 430 -4.91 21.43 -7.87
CA VAL A 430 -5.51 22.36 -6.90
C VAL A 430 -4.61 23.59 -6.70
N GLY A 431 -3.27 23.42 -6.68
CA GLY A 431 -2.31 24.53 -6.63
C GLY A 431 -2.46 25.51 -7.81
N PHE A 432 -2.54 25.01 -9.04
CA PHE A 432 -2.80 25.85 -10.22
C PHE A 432 -4.17 26.55 -10.16
N ALA A 433 -5.22 25.85 -9.72
CA ALA A 433 -6.55 26.43 -9.58
C ALA A 433 -6.59 27.57 -8.53
N MET A 434 -5.96 27.37 -7.37
CA MET A 434 -5.85 28.40 -6.32
C MET A 434 -5.01 29.60 -6.79
N MET A 435 -3.90 29.38 -7.50
CA MET A 435 -3.08 30.45 -8.07
C MET A 435 -3.88 31.30 -9.07
N PHE A 436 -4.62 30.66 -9.98
CA PHE A 436 -5.45 31.37 -10.97
C PHE A 436 -6.59 32.15 -10.29
N GLY A 437 -7.25 31.55 -9.28
CA GLY A 437 -8.25 32.24 -8.47
C GLY A 437 -7.71 33.47 -7.74
N ALA A 438 -6.49 33.39 -7.18
CA ALA A 438 -5.83 34.52 -6.54
C ALA A 438 -5.52 35.67 -7.51
N PHE A 439 -5.05 35.36 -8.72
CA PHE A 439 -4.83 36.38 -9.76
C PHE A 439 -6.13 37.08 -10.21
N VAL A 440 -7.22 36.33 -10.38
CA VAL A 440 -8.54 36.91 -10.70
C VAL A 440 -9.05 37.79 -9.54
N GLY A 441 -8.88 37.35 -8.30
CA GLY A 441 -9.25 38.12 -7.10
C GLY A 441 -8.46 39.44 -6.97
N LEU A 442 -7.15 39.40 -7.21
CA LEU A 442 -6.29 40.59 -7.24
C LEU A 442 -6.69 41.55 -8.37
N GLY A 443 -6.95 41.04 -9.59
CA GLY A 443 -7.46 41.85 -10.70
C GLY A 443 -8.77 42.57 -10.35
N ALA A 444 -9.71 41.85 -9.73
CA ALA A 444 -10.98 42.43 -9.26
C ALA A 444 -10.77 43.50 -8.18
N MET A 445 -9.84 43.30 -7.24
CA MET A 445 -9.48 44.33 -6.25
C MET A 445 -8.88 45.58 -6.90
N VAL A 446 -7.94 45.45 -7.83
CA VAL A 446 -7.29 46.59 -8.52
C VAL A 446 -8.31 47.39 -9.33
N ILE A 447 -9.22 46.72 -10.06
CA ILE A 447 -10.30 47.39 -10.82
C ILE A 447 -11.26 48.13 -9.87
N LYS A 448 -11.58 47.56 -8.69
CA LYS A 448 -12.43 48.20 -7.68
C LYS A 448 -11.73 49.36 -6.98
N TRP A 449 -10.41 49.29 -6.77
CA TRP A 449 -9.59 50.38 -6.23
C TRP A 449 -9.53 51.57 -7.19
N HIS A 450 -9.37 51.33 -8.50
CA HIS A 450 -9.35 52.39 -9.52
C HIS A 450 -10.70 53.12 -9.72
N LYS A 451 -11.82 52.58 -9.21
CA LYS A 451 -13.17 53.19 -9.31
C LYS A 451 -13.65 53.81 -7.98
N ARG A 452 -12.74 54.23 -7.10
CA ARG A 452 -13.05 54.76 -5.77
C ARG A 452 -13.45 56.26 -5.80
N PRO A 453 -14.63 56.66 -5.31
CA PRO A 453 -15.00 58.07 -5.14
C PRO A 453 -14.23 58.74 -4.00
N GLN A 454 -14.10 60.08 -4.04
CA GLN A 454 -13.14 60.84 -3.21
C GLN A 454 -13.53 61.00 -1.72
N ASP A 455 -14.79 60.81 -1.34
CA ASP A 455 -15.30 61.14 0.00
C ASP A 455 -14.88 60.18 1.14
N TRP A 456 -13.97 59.23 0.86
CA TRP A 456 -13.52 58.20 1.81
C TRP A 456 -12.97 58.75 3.14
N GLN A 457 -12.28 59.90 3.11
CA GLN A 457 -11.50 60.41 4.25
C GLN A 457 -12.31 60.87 5.48
N LYS A 458 -13.66 60.83 5.46
CA LYS A 458 -14.52 61.33 6.55
C LYS A 458 -15.23 60.25 7.38
N ARG A 459 -14.88 58.97 7.27
CA ARG A 459 -15.45 57.89 8.11
C ARG A 459 -14.39 56.91 8.62
N ASN A 460 -14.04 57.03 9.90
CA ASN A 460 -13.12 56.11 10.59
C ASN A 460 -13.82 54.79 10.98
N SER A 461 -14.11 53.93 10.01
CA SER A 461 -14.46 52.53 10.26
C SER A 461 -14.08 51.65 9.06
N PHE A 462 -13.31 50.59 9.31
CA PHE A 462 -12.78 49.71 8.26
C PHE A 462 -13.69 48.52 7.90
N SER A 463 -14.74 48.25 8.68
CA SER A 463 -15.56 47.04 8.58
C SER A 463 -16.80 47.16 7.68
N SER A 464 -17.19 48.36 7.25
CA SER A 464 -18.48 48.60 6.56
C SER A 464 -18.44 48.55 5.02
N TRP A 465 -17.35 48.10 4.38
CA TRP A 465 -17.25 48.02 2.90
C TRP A 465 -17.20 46.58 2.33
N LEU A 466 -17.20 45.56 3.19
CA LEU A 466 -17.13 44.15 2.77
C LEU A 466 -18.45 43.38 2.86
N LEU A 467 -19.54 44.01 3.34
CA LEU A 467 -20.84 43.35 3.49
C LEU A 467 -21.94 44.08 2.70
N PRO A 468 -22.62 43.43 1.74
CA PRO A 468 -23.87 43.93 1.18
C PRO A 468 -25.02 43.64 2.16
N ILE A 469 -25.23 44.53 3.14
CA ILE A 469 -26.40 44.44 4.04
C ILE A 469 -27.58 45.21 3.43
N HIS A 470 -28.46 44.46 2.78
CA HIS A 470 -29.89 44.81 2.72
C HIS A 470 -30.68 43.67 3.35
N ALA A 471 -30.82 43.70 4.67
CA ALA A 471 -31.96 43.07 5.32
C ALA A 471 -33.17 43.98 5.07
N GLY A 472 -34.21 43.44 4.42
CA GLY A 472 -35.37 44.21 3.99
C GLY A 472 -36.50 43.32 3.50
N ASP A 473 -37.53 43.23 4.34
CA ASP A 473 -38.93 42.88 4.06
C ASP A 473 -39.29 41.53 3.42
N THR A 474 -40.06 40.77 4.21
CA THR A 474 -40.83 39.60 3.77
C THR A 474 -42.06 40.02 2.96
N SER A 475 -42.27 39.42 1.79
CA SER A 475 -43.61 39.35 1.19
C SER A 475 -43.82 38.08 0.37
N PHE A 476 -45.01 37.49 0.50
CA PHE A 476 -45.46 36.30 -0.20
C PHE A 476 -45.56 36.53 -1.73
N MET A 477 -45.43 35.48 -2.54
CA MET A 477 -46.50 35.02 -3.44
C MET A 477 -46.16 33.66 -4.10
N THR A 478 -47.19 32.88 -4.43
CA THR A 478 -47.12 31.48 -4.88
C THR A 478 -47.25 31.27 -6.38
N SER A 479 -46.54 30.27 -6.93
CA SER A 479 -47.03 29.36 -7.97
C SER A 479 -46.30 28.01 -7.84
N LYS A 480 -46.93 26.82 -7.74
CA LYS A 480 -48.07 26.13 -8.40
C LYS A 480 -47.73 25.34 -9.68
N THR A 481 -47.05 24.21 -9.50
CA THR A 481 -47.29 22.88 -10.14
C THR A 481 -46.81 21.81 -9.13
N SER A 482 -47.46 20.69 -8.79
CA SER A 482 -48.38 19.75 -9.45
C SER A 482 -47.70 18.75 -10.40
N MET A 483 -47.74 17.41 -10.24
CA MET A 483 -48.09 16.54 -9.09
C MET A 483 -47.64 15.07 -9.37
N GLY A 484 -47.40 14.24 -8.33
CA GLY A 484 -47.16 12.77 -8.43
C GLY A 484 -45.70 12.35 -8.16
N SER A 485 -45.34 11.79 -7.00
CA SER A 485 -45.50 10.40 -6.51
C SER A 485 -44.61 9.36 -7.23
N HIS A 486 -43.85 8.48 -6.55
CA HIS A 486 -43.81 8.11 -5.11
C HIS A 486 -42.42 7.64 -4.64
N LYS A 487 -42.06 7.95 -3.37
CA LYS A 487 -41.01 7.34 -2.51
C LYS A 487 -39.55 7.48 -3.00
N SER A 488 -38.56 7.79 -2.16
CA SER A 488 -38.54 8.08 -0.71
C SER A 488 -37.50 9.18 -0.41
N ASN A 489 -37.90 10.22 0.32
CA ASN A 489 -37.03 11.37 0.60
C ASN A 489 -35.97 11.05 1.65
N ILE A 490 -34.70 11.33 1.32
CA ILE A 490 -33.66 11.62 2.30
C ILE A 490 -33.92 13.04 2.82
N TYR A 491 -34.02 13.21 4.14
CA TYR A 491 -34.08 14.54 4.76
C TYR A 491 -32.78 14.85 5.49
N SER A 492 -31.98 15.75 4.91
CA SER A 492 -31.00 16.51 5.67
C SER A 492 -31.74 17.54 6.53
N SER A 493 -31.40 17.64 7.81
CA SER A 493 -32.00 18.59 8.75
C SER A 493 -30.93 19.29 9.60
N THR A 494 -30.32 20.32 9.02
CA THR A 494 -29.48 21.30 9.73
C THR A 494 -30.33 22.14 10.69
N LEU A 495 -30.65 21.63 11.89
CA LEU A 495 -31.35 22.41 12.94
C LEU A 495 -31.21 21.82 14.37
N GLY A 496 -29.97 21.67 14.87
CA GLY A 496 -29.63 21.82 16.30
C GLY A 496 -30.26 20.90 17.37
N LEU A 497 -30.98 19.82 17.01
CA LEU A 497 -31.78 19.01 17.94
C LEU A 497 -31.28 17.57 18.12
N GLY A 498 -30.06 17.43 18.66
CA GLY A 498 -29.55 16.18 19.25
C GLY A 498 -29.13 15.08 18.27
N ARG A 499 -28.60 13.97 18.84
CA ARG A 499 -28.37 12.71 18.15
C ARG A 499 -29.64 11.87 18.20
N TYR A 500 -30.09 11.37 17.05
CA TYR A 500 -31.06 10.28 17.02
C TYR A 500 -30.33 8.97 17.38
N PHE A 501 -30.87 8.25 18.35
CA PHE A 501 -30.41 6.91 18.71
C PHE A 501 -31.40 5.88 18.15
N SER A 502 -30.88 4.80 17.57
CA SER A 502 -31.66 3.60 17.29
C SER A 502 -32.16 2.96 18.58
N PHE A 503 -33.25 2.19 18.51
CA PHE A 503 -33.72 1.43 19.68
C PHE A 503 -32.64 0.45 20.18
N SER A 504 -31.86 -0.13 19.27
CA SER A 504 -30.68 -0.96 19.57
C SER A 504 -29.60 -0.21 20.37
N GLU A 505 -29.20 1.01 19.96
CA GLU A 505 -28.23 1.81 20.74
C GLU A 505 -28.75 2.15 22.13
N LEU A 506 -30.04 2.49 22.27
CA LEU A 506 -30.64 2.76 23.58
C LEU A 506 -30.70 1.51 24.45
N GLN A 507 -31.03 0.36 23.85
CA GLN A 507 -31.10 -0.92 24.53
C GLN A 507 -29.70 -1.39 24.96
N GLU A 508 -28.67 -1.22 24.14
CA GLU A 508 -27.29 -1.54 24.45
C GLU A 508 -26.74 -0.61 25.56
N ALA A 509 -26.83 0.71 25.37
CA ALA A 509 -26.30 1.70 26.31
C ALA A 509 -26.94 1.64 27.71
N THR A 510 -28.20 1.22 27.82
CA THR A 510 -28.91 1.05 29.10
C THR A 510 -28.89 -0.39 29.64
N LYS A 511 -28.09 -1.29 29.05
CA LYS A 511 -28.00 -2.72 29.41
C LYS A 511 -29.37 -3.41 29.44
N ASN A 512 -30.13 -3.20 28.37
CA ASN A 512 -31.51 -3.61 28.16
C ASN A 512 -32.50 -3.01 29.18
N PHE A 513 -32.39 -1.70 29.42
CA PHE A 513 -33.19 -0.93 30.39
C PHE A 513 -33.11 -1.53 31.80
N ASP A 514 -31.90 -1.84 32.26
CA ASP A 514 -31.65 -2.43 33.57
C ASP A 514 -32.20 -1.54 34.70
N GLN A 515 -32.96 -2.14 35.61
CA GLN A 515 -33.52 -1.46 36.78
C GLN A 515 -32.42 -0.94 37.72
N SER A 516 -31.22 -1.54 37.70
CA SER A 516 -30.06 -1.04 38.44
C SER A 516 -29.54 0.32 37.94
N ALA A 517 -29.88 0.71 36.70
CA ALA A 517 -29.48 1.95 36.06
C ALA A 517 -30.51 3.09 36.18
N ILE A 518 -31.60 2.91 36.95
CA ILE A 518 -32.63 3.96 37.11
C ILE A 518 -32.08 5.10 37.97
N ILE A 519 -31.96 6.29 37.37
CA ILE A 519 -31.51 7.54 38.02
C ILE A 519 -32.68 8.46 38.44
N GLY A 520 -33.91 8.13 38.05
CA GLY A 520 -35.10 8.85 38.49
C GLY A 520 -36.40 8.17 38.03
N VAL A 521 -37.48 8.39 38.78
CA VAL A 521 -38.83 7.94 38.43
C VAL A 521 -39.78 9.12 38.61
N GLY A 522 -40.62 9.39 37.61
CA GLY A 522 -41.57 10.49 37.62
C GLY A 522 -42.84 10.20 36.83
N GLY A 523 -43.75 11.19 36.76
CA GLY A 523 -45.05 11.05 36.10
C GLY A 523 -45.03 10.78 34.58
N PHE A 524 -43.84 10.72 33.98
CA PHE A 524 -43.61 10.42 32.57
C PHE A 524 -42.78 9.13 32.35
N GLY A 525 -42.47 8.37 33.41
CA GLY A 525 -41.76 7.09 33.35
C GLY A 525 -40.46 7.04 34.17
N ASN A 526 -39.68 5.98 33.92
CA ASN A 526 -38.36 5.76 34.49
C ASN A 526 -37.29 6.45 33.61
N VAL A 527 -36.31 7.09 34.25
CA VAL A 527 -35.12 7.65 33.59
C VAL A 527 -33.93 6.73 33.88
N TYR A 528 -33.31 6.21 32.81
CA TYR A 528 -32.18 5.28 32.89
C TYR A 528 -30.86 5.99 32.57
N LEU A 529 -29.79 5.61 33.25
CA LEU A 529 -28.42 5.95 32.90
C LEU A 529 -27.98 5.10 31.70
N GLY A 530 -27.80 5.74 30.55
CA GLY A 530 -27.14 5.13 29.40
C GLY A 530 -25.65 5.45 29.36
N VAL A 531 -24.81 4.45 29.13
CA VAL A 531 -23.38 4.63 28.80
C VAL A 531 -23.20 4.25 27.34
N ILE A 532 -22.72 5.19 26.53
CA ILE A 532 -22.37 4.98 25.12
C ILE A 532 -20.85 4.95 25.08
N ASP A 533 -20.27 3.90 24.49
CA ASP A 533 -18.87 3.55 24.74
C ASP A 533 -17.85 4.61 24.33
N GLU A 534 -16.81 4.66 25.16
CA GLU A 534 -15.63 5.52 25.23
C GLU A 534 -15.27 6.38 24.00
N VAL A 535 -15.10 7.69 24.26
CA VAL A 535 -14.31 8.60 23.43
C VAL A 535 -12.84 8.16 23.49
N LYS A 536 -12.42 7.26 22.61
CA LYS A 536 -11.06 6.69 22.58
C LYS A 536 -10.04 7.72 22.12
N GLY A 537 -9.39 8.37 23.08
CA GLY A 537 -8.26 9.27 22.86
C GLY A 537 -7.38 9.36 24.11
N SER A 538 -6.06 9.46 23.91
CA SER A 538 -5.11 9.60 25.03
C SER A 538 -5.20 11.00 25.63
N PHE A 539 -5.34 11.09 26.95
CA PHE A 539 -5.40 12.37 27.66
C PHE A 539 -4.14 13.22 27.37
N GLY A 540 -4.35 14.47 26.93
CA GLY A 540 -3.31 15.38 26.47
C GLY A 540 -3.33 15.63 24.95
N TYR A 541 -3.66 14.60 24.16
CA TYR A 541 -3.70 14.69 22.69
C TYR A 541 -5.08 15.04 22.14
N LEU A 542 -6.12 14.94 22.98
CA LEU A 542 -7.52 15.07 22.58
C LEU A 542 -7.84 16.47 22.03
N ASP A 543 -8.31 16.51 20.78
CA ASP A 543 -8.76 17.71 20.08
C ASP A 543 -9.97 18.38 20.79
N PRO A 544 -9.88 19.67 21.18
CA PRO A 544 -10.99 20.41 21.78
C PRO A 544 -12.25 20.52 20.91
N GLU A 545 -12.15 20.48 19.58
CA GLU A 545 -13.31 20.45 18.69
C GLU A 545 -13.95 19.05 18.63
N TYR A 546 -13.14 17.98 18.56
CA TYR A 546 -13.61 16.60 18.71
C TYR A 546 -14.31 16.39 20.07
N PHE A 547 -13.73 16.85 21.17
CA PHE A 547 -14.35 16.77 22.50
C PHE A 547 -15.70 17.52 22.57
N ARG A 548 -15.81 18.69 21.92
CA ARG A 548 -17.05 19.50 21.88
C ARG A 548 -18.12 18.95 20.92
N ARG A 549 -17.75 18.25 19.85
CA ARG A 549 -18.70 17.81 18.80
C ARG A 549 -18.91 16.29 18.68
N GLN A 550 -18.03 15.49 19.29
CA GLN A 550 -17.93 14.03 19.12
C GLN A 550 -17.75 13.59 17.64
N GLN A 551 -17.28 14.50 16.78
CA GLN A 551 -16.98 14.25 15.37
C GLN A 551 -15.47 14.15 15.18
N LEU A 552 -14.95 12.94 14.98
CA LEU A 552 -13.55 12.73 14.66
C LEU A 552 -13.28 13.14 13.21
N THR A 553 -12.18 13.86 12.97
CA THR A 553 -11.79 14.38 11.64
C THR A 553 -10.28 14.28 11.43
N ASP A 554 -9.83 14.42 10.18
CA ASP A 554 -8.40 14.59 9.85
C ASP A 554 -7.76 15.76 10.65
N LYS A 555 -8.55 16.79 10.95
CA LYS A 555 -8.13 17.94 11.76
C LYS A 555 -7.92 17.60 13.23
N SER A 556 -8.51 16.51 13.73
CA SER A 556 -8.31 16.01 15.08
C SER A 556 -6.98 15.24 15.19
N ASP A 557 -6.59 14.52 14.12
CA ASP A 557 -5.26 13.90 14.01
C ASP A 557 -4.17 14.99 13.88
N VAL A 558 -4.41 16.04 13.09
CA VAL A 558 -3.49 17.20 12.98
C VAL A 558 -3.27 17.88 14.33
N TYR A 559 -4.31 18.04 15.17
CA TYR A 559 -4.16 18.57 16.53
C TYR A 559 -3.32 17.62 17.40
N SER A 560 -3.63 16.33 17.39
CA SER A 560 -2.91 15.30 18.14
C SER A 560 -1.41 15.29 17.78
N PHE A 561 -1.09 15.40 16.50
CA PHE A 561 0.29 15.53 16.01
C PHE A 561 0.96 16.84 16.44
N GLY A 562 0.19 17.94 16.53
CA GLY A 562 0.67 19.20 17.11
C GLY A 562 1.18 19.07 18.55
N VAL A 563 0.56 18.19 19.35
CA VAL A 563 1.03 17.86 20.70
C VAL A 563 2.34 17.06 20.63
N VAL A 564 2.43 16.05 19.76
CA VAL A 564 3.66 15.24 19.56
C VAL A 564 4.85 16.12 19.15
N LEU A 565 4.66 17.13 18.28
CA LEU A 565 5.72 18.08 17.94
C LEU A 565 6.25 18.83 19.17
N LEU A 566 5.39 19.17 20.12
CA LEU A 566 5.83 19.79 21.38
C LEU A 566 6.53 18.80 22.32
N GLU A 567 6.12 17.53 22.36
CA GLU A 567 6.82 16.50 23.14
C GLU A 567 8.26 16.32 22.63
N VAL A 568 8.46 16.31 21.31
CA VAL A 568 9.78 16.25 20.66
C VAL A 568 10.63 17.49 20.98
N LEU A 569 10.03 18.69 20.99
CA LEU A 569 10.76 19.93 21.30
C LEU A 569 11.13 20.06 22.78
N CYS A 570 10.26 19.58 23.68
CA CYS A 570 10.36 19.83 25.12
C CYS A 570 10.88 18.63 25.94
N ALA A 571 11.10 17.47 25.31
CA ALA A 571 11.42 16.18 25.95
C ALA A 571 10.51 15.84 27.17
N ARG A 572 9.22 16.18 27.05
CA ARG A 572 8.27 16.17 28.17
C ARG A 572 6.92 15.57 27.73
N PRO A 573 6.28 14.71 28.54
CA PRO A 573 4.98 14.12 28.20
C PRO A 573 3.85 15.15 28.16
N ALA A 574 2.87 14.90 27.27
CA ALA A 574 1.69 15.72 27.01
C ALA A 574 0.89 16.09 28.27
N ILE A 575 0.79 15.17 29.23
CA ILE A 575 0.23 15.39 30.57
C ILE A 575 1.29 15.00 31.61
N ASN A 576 1.56 15.88 32.57
CA ASN A 576 2.35 15.55 33.76
C ASN A 576 1.62 16.01 35.04
N PRO A 577 0.97 15.10 35.78
CA PRO A 577 0.22 15.45 37.00
C PRO A 577 1.08 15.92 38.19
N GLN A 578 2.41 15.77 38.13
CA GLN A 578 3.33 16.18 39.20
C GLN A 578 3.75 17.66 39.13
N LEU A 579 3.31 18.38 38.09
CA LEU A 579 3.60 19.80 37.89
C LEU A 579 2.44 20.71 38.34
N PRO A 580 2.69 22.01 38.60
CA PRO A 580 1.63 22.97 38.96
C PRO A 580 0.51 23.01 37.91
N ARG A 581 -0.74 23.26 38.33
CA ARG A 581 -1.96 23.14 37.50
C ARG A 581 -1.86 23.80 36.12
N GLU A 582 -1.29 25.01 36.05
CA GLU A 582 -1.08 25.77 34.79
C GLU A 582 -0.07 25.14 33.82
N GLN A 583 0.73 24.19 34.29
CA GLN A 583 1.79 23.53 33.53
C GLN A 583 1.43 22.10 33.14
N VAL A 584 0.42 21.47 33.77
CA VAL A 584 0.10 20.03 33.63
C VAL A 584 -0.08 19.61 32.17
N ASN A 585 -0.80 20.41 31.38
CA ASN A 585 -0.98 20.23 29.94
C ASN A 585 0.19 20.88 29.17
N LEU A 586 0.94 20.07 28.41
CA LEU A 586 2.08 20.52 27.62
C LEU A 586 1.69 21.53 26.54
N ALA A 587 0.58 21.31 25.84
CA ALA A 587 0.16 22.14 24.71
C ALA A 587 -0.21 23.55 25.17
N GLU A 588 -1.00 23.66 26.25
CA GLU A 588 -1.35 24.95 26.87
C GLU A 588 -0.11 25.69 27.37
N TRP A 589 0.77 24.99 28.10
CA TRP A 589 2.00 25.55 28.68
C TRP A 589 2.99 26.04 27.61
N ALA A 590 3.31 25.21 26.63
CA ALA A 590 4.26 25.55 25.57
C ALA A 590 3.72 26.67 24.66
N MET A 591 2.43 26.67 24.33
CA MET A 591 1.82 27.78 23.60
C MET A 591 1.80 29.08 24.42
N GLN A 592 1.69 29.02 25.75
CA GLN A 592 1.83 30.21 26.59
C GLN A 592 3.26 30.82 26.50
N TRP A 593 4.31 29.99 26.53
CA TRP A 593 5.70 30.45 26.34
C TRP A 593 5.98 30.94 24.92
N LYS A 594 5.42 30.28 23.90
CA LYS A 594 5.51 30.73 22.51
C LYS A 594 4.89 32.12 22.34
N ARG A 595 3.68 32.35 22.86
CA ARG A 595 3.00 33.67 22.80
C ARG A 595 3.77 34.77 23.53
N LYS A 596 4.58 34.42 24.54
CA LYS A 596 5.53 35.33 25.22
C LYS A 596 6.83 35.59 24.42
N GLY A 597 7.03 34.92 23.28
CA GLY A 597 8.26 34.99 22.48
C GLY A 597 9.46 34.22 23.04
N LEU A 598 9.26 33.39 24.07
CA LEU A 598 10.32 32.79 24.88
C LEU A 598 10.43 31.27 24.65
N LEU A 599 10.55 30.86 23.38
CA LEU A 599 10.70 29.43 23.00
C LEU A 599 11.93 28.77 23.64
N GLU A 600 13.01 29.52 23.86
CA GLU A 600 14.22 29.06 24.56
C GLU A 600 13.99 28.56 25.99
N LYS A 601 12.82 28.82 26.59
CA LYS A 601 12.45 28.35 27.95
C LYS A 601 11.68 27.03 27.96
N ILE A 602 11.37 26.46 26.80
CA ILE A 602 10.63 25.19 26.69
C ILE A 602 11.40 24.07 25.96
N ILE A 603 12.56 24.37 25.39
CA ILE A 603 13.39 23.35 24.70
C ILE A 603 13.96 22.34 25.70
N ASP A 604 14.07 21.07 25.30
CA ASP A 604 14.97 20.09 25.93
C ASP A 604 16.39 20.69 26.11
N PRO A 605 16.96 20.67 27.34
CA PRO A 605 18.35 21.07 27.61
C PRO A 605 19.40 20.42 26.70
N LEU A 606 19.17 19.21 26.17
CA LEU A 606 20.08 18.53 25.23
C LEU A 606 20.12 19.15 23.82
N LEU A 607 19.11 19.96 23.48
CA LEU A 607 18.96 20.61 22.16
C LEU A 607 19.40 22.09 22.19
N VAL A 608 19.74 22.63 23.36
CA VAL A 608 20.16 24.02 23.53
C VAL A 608 21.56 24.24 22.92
N GLY A 609 21.64 25.16 21.94
CA GLY A 609 22.89 25.51 21.25
C GLY A 609 23.24 24.65 20.02
N THR A 610 22.57 23.51 19.83
CA THR A 610 22.71 22.66 18.63
C THR A 610 21.71 23.06 17.53
N ILE A 611 20.49 23.45 17.91
CA ILE A 611 19.43 23.85 16.98
C ILE A 611 19.61 25.29 16.47
N ASN A 612 19.33 25.50 15.18
CA ASN A 612 19.22 26.80 14.52
C ASN A 612 17.95 27.56 14.97
N PRO A 613 18.04 28.83 15.42
CA PRO A 613 16.87 29.58 15.91
C PRO A 613 15.74 29.79 14.90
N GLU A 614 16.04 29.87 13.60
CA GLU A 614 15.02 30.05 12.54
C GLU A 614 14.31 28.72 12.23
N SER A 615 15.05 27.61 12.17
CA SER A 615 14.52 26.25 12.12
C SER A 615 13.57 25.98 13.29
N MET A 616 14.02 26.23 14.53
CA MET A 616 13.20 26.12 15.74
C MET A 616 11.92 26.95 15.64
N LYS A 617 12.04 28.20 15.17
CA LYS A 617 10.90 29.09 15.00
C LYS A 617 9.90 28.52 13.98
N LYS A 618 10.37 27.96 12.85
CA LYS A 618 9.50 27.34 11.84
C LYS A 618 8.83 26.05 12.34
N PHE A 619 9.57 25.22 13.07
CA PHE A 619 9.02 24.05 13.75
C PHE A 619 7.91 24.44 14.75
N ALA A 620 8.14 25.46 15.58
CA ALA A 620 7.13 25.98 16.51
C ALA A 620 5.95 26.67 15.79
N GLU A 621 6.16 27.29 14.62
CA GLU A 621 5.10 27.79 13.72
C GLU A 621 4.26 26.66 13.12
N ALA A 622 4.81 25.48 12.86
CA ALA A 622 4.02 24.30 12.49
C ALA A 622 3.16 23.83 13.67
N ALA A 623 3.76 23.60 14.84
CA ALA A 623 3.07 23.10 16.03
C ALA A 623 1.90 24.00 16.49
N GLU A 624 2.06 25.34 16.48
CA GLU A 624 0.99 26.28 16.82
C GLU A 624 -0.20 26.21 15.84
N LYS A 625 0.07 26.09 14.53
CA LYS A 625 -0.98 25.94 13.51
C LYS A 625 -1.74 24.62 13.68
N CYS A 626 -1.05 23.53 14.03
CA CYS A 626 -1.69 22.25 14.36
C CYS A 626 -2.61 22.38 15.59
N LEU A 627 -2.20 23.16 16.60
CA LEU A 627 -2.90 23.32 17.87
C LEU A 627 -3.97 24.45 17.88
N ALA A 628 -4.42 24.90 16.72
CA ALA A 628 -5.50 25.89 16.62
C ALA A 628 -6.83 25.35 17.20
N GLU A 629 -7.64 26.22 17.78
CA GLU A 629 -8.87 25.83 18.51
C GLU A 629 -9.94 25.22 17.60
N HIS A 630 -9.99 25.62 16.32
CA HIS A 630 -10.89 25.09 15.30
C HIS A 630 -10.08 24.40 14.19
N GLY A 631 -10.55 23.23 13.74
CA GLY A 631 -9.94 22.45 12.66
C GLY A 631 -9.93 23.14 11.30
N VAL A 632 -10.79 24.14 11.09
CA VAL A 632 -10.77 24.99 9.88
C VAL A 632 -9.55 25.92 9.84
N ASP A 633 -9.03 26.31 11.00
CA ASP A 633 -7.81 27.13 11.14
C ASP A 633 -6.54 26.25 11.09
N ARG A 634 -6.68 24.93 11.27
CA ARG A 634 -5.57 23.96 11.22
C ARG A 634 -5.15 23.65 9.78
N PRO A 635 -3.85 23.43 9.53
CA PRO A 635 -3.30 23.06 8.23
C PRO A 635 -3.82 21.69 7.74
N SER A 636 -3.56 21.33 6.48
CA SER A 636 -3.56 19.91 6.09
C SER A 636 -2.26 19.25 6.56
N MET A 637 -2.25 17.93 6.73
CA MET A 637 -1.03 17.21 7.12
C MET A 637 0.10 17.35 6.07
N GLY A 638 -0.24 17.63 4.80
CA GLY A 638 0.73 17.97 3.76
C GLY A 638 1.39 19.34 3.98
N ASP A 639 0.64 20.35 4.42
CA ASP A 639 1.22 21.64 4.79
C ASP A 639 2.12 21.50 6.03
N VAL A 640 1.73 20.66 7.00
CA VAL A 640 2.55 20.37 8.19
C VAL A 640 3.89 19.77 7.78
N LEU A 641 3.88 18.74 6.93
CA LEU A 641 5.09 18.14 6.36
C LEU A 641 5.98 19.21 5.70
N TRP A 642 5.43 20.05 4.82
CA TRP A 642 6.18 21.12 4.15
C TRP A 642 6.81 22.14 5.11
N ASN A 643 6.10 22.53 6.19
CA ASN A 643 6.65 23.44 7.20
C ASN A 643 7.81 22.78 8.00
N LEU A 644 7.78 21.45 8.16
CA LEU A 644 8.84 20.67 8.83
C LEU A 644 10.04 20.39 7.91
N GLU A 645 9.81 20.05 6.63
CA GLU A 645 10.86 19.92 5.61
C GLU A 645 11.63 21.24 5.45
N TYR A 646 10.93 22.38 5.43
CA TYR A 646 11.57 23.69 5.41
C TYR A 646 12.33 24.01 6.71
N ALA A 647 11.84 23.58 7.87
CA ALA A 647 12.59 23.70 9.13
C ALA A 647 13.86 22.85 9.12
N LEU A 648 13.82 21.64 8.54
CA LEU A 648 14.99 20.77 8.38
C LEU A 648 16.06 21.42 7.49
N GLN A 649 15.68 21.98 6.34
CA GLN A 649 16.61 22.68 5.43
C GLN A 649 17.36 23.83 6.11
N LEU A 650 16.68 24.59 6.99
CA LEU A 650 17.31 25.66 7.80
C LEU A 650 18.32 25.11 8.83
N GLN A 651 18.08 23.92 9.39
CA GLN A 651 19.01 23.24 10.30
C GLN A 651 20.22 22.68 9.55
N GLU A 652 20.02 22.08 8.38
CA GLU A 652 21.08 21.50 7.55
C GLU A 652 22.04 22.58 7.06
N ALA A 653 21.52 23.68 6.50
CA ALA A 653 22.34 24.81 6.04
C ALA A 653 23.18 25.43 7.19
N PHE A 654 22.59 25.57 8.38
CA PHE A 654 23.31 26.03 9.58
C PHE A 654 24.41 25.07 10.04
N SER A 655 24.16 23.76 9.94
CA SER A 655 25.12 22.73 10.33
C SER A 655 26.30 22.64 9.35
N GLN A 656 26.04 22.80 8.05
CA GLN A 656 27.07 22.91 7.01
C GLN A 656 27.92 24.18 7.18
N GLY A 657 27.28 25.32 7.49
CA GLY A 657 27.98 26.58 7.78
C GLY A 657 29.00 26.46 8.92
N LYS A 658 28.63 25.84 10.05
CA LYS A 658 29.56 25.57 11.16
C LYS A 658 30.75 24.72 10.72
N ALA A 659 30.51 23.64 9.97
CA ALA A 659 31.58 22.76 9.48
C ALA A 659 32.57 23.50 8.56
N GLU A 660 32.10 24.40 7.70
CA GLU A 660 32.97 25.24 6.87
C GLU A 660 33.81 26.25 7.67
N GLU A 661 33.26 26.84 8.74
CA GLU A 661 34.03 27.76 9.60
C GLU A 661 35.11 27.01 10.42
N GLU A 662 34.79 25.84 10.98
CA GLU A 662 35.77 24.98 11.65
C GLU A 662 36.88 24.52 10.68
N THR A 663 36.55 24.17 9.44
CA THR A 663 37.52 23.83 8.38
C THR A 663 38.42 25.02 7.99
N LYS A 664 37.88 26.25 7.97
CA LYS A 664 38.66 27.47 7.69
C LYS A 664 39.54 27.87 8.88
N SER A 665 39.13 27.58 10.12
CA SER A 665 39.95 27.83 11.32
C SER A 665 41.19 26.94 11.38
N SER A 666 41.11 25.71 10.86
CA SER A 666 42.15 24.69 10.97
C SER A 666 43.20 24.75 9.85
N THR A 667 42.96 25.51 8.78
CA THR A 667 43.91 25.71 7.67
C THR A 667 44.95 26.82 7.91
N GLY A 668 44.94 27.47 9.09
CA GLY A 668 45.72 28.68 9.38
C GLY A 668 47.19 28.51 9.81
N VAL A 669 47.73 27.28 9.93
CA VAL A 669 49.10 27.06 10.50
C VAL A 669 49.91 26.01 9.73
N ALA A 670 50.58 26.40 8.63
CA ALA A 670 51.58 25.57 7.96
C ALA A 670 52.56 26.37 7.05
N ALA A 671 53.47 27.16 7.64
CA ALA A 671 54.63 27.72 6.92
C ALA A 671 55.89 27.66 7.80
N SER A 672 56.97 27.03 7.32
CA SER A 672 58.22 26.83 8.06
C SER A 672 59.27 27.93 7.82
N PRO A 673 60.27 28.10 8.72
CA PRO A 673 61.01 29.35 8.88
C PRO A 673 62.32 29.48 8.06
N ALA A 674 62.80 30.72 7.96
CA ALA A 674 64.15 31.11 7.50
C ALA A 674 64.75 32.20 8.43
N VAL A 675 66.04 32.50 8.33
CA VAL A 675 66.87 33.14 9.39
C VAL A 675 67.82 34.20 8.77
N ALA A 676 68.17 35.35 9.38
CA ALA A 676 67.86 35.94 10.70
C ALA A 676 67.07 37.28 10.55
N ALA A 677 67.25 38.43 11.24
CA ALA A 677 68.25 38.98 12.18
C ALA A 677 67.59 40.01 13.17
N PRO A 678 68.26 40.46 14.27
CA PRO A 678 67.53 40.97 15.45
C PRO A 678 67.58 42.49 15.75
N THR A 679 66.64 42.90 16.63
CA THR A 679 66.67 44.04 17.61
C THR A 679 66.57 45.50 17.12
N PRO A 680 66.15 46.50 17.97
CA PRO A 680 65.48 46.43 19.30
C PRO A 680 64.32 47.47 19.54
N VAL A 681 63.73 47.47 20.76
CA VAL A 681 62.99 48.54 21.53
C VAL A 681 61.69 49.19 20.95
N SER A 682 60.67 49.62 21.74
CA SER A 682 60.25 49.41 23.15
C SER A 682 58.77 49.92 23.41
N PRO A 683 58.23 50.33 24.61
CA PRO A 683 56.92 49.81 25.07
C PRO A 683 55.86 50.85 25.56
N THR A 684 54.65 50.37 25.94
CA THR A 684 53.72 50.80 27.04
C THR A 684 52.44 49.91 26.93
N SER A 685 51.89 49.24 27.95
CA SER A 685 51.21 49.70 29.19
C SER A 685 49.76 50.19 28.93
N ASP A 686 48.72 49.98 29.77
CA ASP A 686 48.63 49.58 31.19
C ASP A 686 47.40 48.70 31.57
N ASP A 687 47.27 48.43 32.88
CA ASP A 687 46.39 47.53 33.64
C ASP A 687 44.84 47.71 33.60
N ARG A 688 44.12 46.56 33.65
CA ARG A 688 43.23 46.00 34.74
C ARG A 688 42.37 46.93 35.68
N PRO A 689 41.44 46.40 36.53
CA PRO A 689 40.32 45.43 36.36
C PRO A 689 39.04 45.80 37.22
N VAL A 690 38.18 44.81 37.59
CA VAL A 690 37.15 44.84 38.70
C VAL A 690 35.84 45.60 38.36
N SER A 691 34.60 45.31 38.83
CA SER A 691 34.05 44.50 39.97
C SER A 691 32.67 43.86 39.68
N VAL A 692 32.26 42.88 40.49
CA VAL A 692 30.85 42.46 40.75
C VAL A 692 30.36 43.15 42.04
N PRO A 693 29.04 43.25 42.32
CA PRO A 693 28.47 42.43 43.41
C PRO A 693 26.99 41.99 43.25
N ASP A 694 26.58 41.02 44.06
CA ASP A 694 25.18 40.59 44.31
C ASP A 694 24.41 41.56 45.26
N ASP A 695 23.06 41.46 45.31
CA ASP A 695 22.33 40.87 46.46
C ASP A 695 20.82 40.64 46.12
N ASN A 696 20.16 39.88 46.97
CA ASN A 696 18.77 39.42 46.95
C ASN A 696 17.76 40.51 47.37
N ARG A 697 16.48 40.34 46.98
CA ARG A 697 15.35 40.04 47.90
C ARG A 697 13.97 39.94 47.22
N ASN A 698 13.06 39.30 47.94
CA ASN A 698 11.62 39.05 47.68
C ASN A 698 10.96 38.92 49.09
N PRO A 699 9.62 38.93 49.31
CA PRO A 699 8.50 39.18 48.39
C PRO A 699 7.40 40.13 48.96
N ALA A 700 6.23 40.14 48.29
CA ALA A 700 4.87 40.49 48.77
C ALA A 700 4.43 41.98 48.90
N GLU A 701 3.36 42.34 48.18
CA GLU A 701 1.99 42.36 48.74
C GLU A 701 0.93 42.14 47.63
N VAL A 702 -0.36 42.13 47.96
CA VAL A 702 -1.46 41.61 47.10
C VAL A 702 -2.57 42.65 46.89
N ARG A 703 -3.15 42.70 45.68
CA ARG A 703 -4.57 43.08 45.44
C ARG A 703 -5.06 42.55 44.09
N ALA A 704 -6.31 42.10 44.05
CA ALA A 704 -6.98 41.55 42.87
C ALA A 704 -8.34 42.25 42.65
N ILE A 705 -8.76 42.31 41.39
CA ILE A 705 -10.17 42.48 40.95
C ILE A 705 -10.32 41.61 39.70
N ASP A 706 -11.38 40.82 39.64
CA ASP A 706 -11.60 39.79 38.63
C ASP A 706 -12.28 40.31 37.35
N HIS A 707 -12.10 39.57 36.25
CA HIS A 707 -13.26 39.10 35.49
C HIS A 707 -12.92 37.79 34.75
N GLU A 708 -13.81 36.81 34.86
CA GLU A 708 -13.65 35.46 34.30
C GLU A 708 -13.86 35.44 32.77
N HIS A 709 -13.23 34.46 32.10
CA HIS A 709 -13.86 33.53 31.13
C HIS A 709 -12.80 32.51 30.66
N SER A 710 -12.72 31.35 31.31
CA SER A 710 -11.86 30.23 30.88
C SER A 710 -12.46 28.88 31.30
N GLY A 711 -12.33 27.85 30.45
CA GLY A 711 -13.06 26.58 30.56
C GLY A 711 -12.60 25.60 31.66
N THR A 712 -11.86 26.06 32.67
CA THR A 712 -11.08 25.20 33.58
C THR A 712 -11.90 24.52 34.70
N ALA A 713 -13.24 24.59 34.65
CA ALA A 713 -14.15 24.12 35.71
C ALA A 713 -14.36 22.59 35.75
N MET A 714 -14.16 21.88 34.63
CA MET A 714 -14.57 20.47 34.49
C MET A 714 -13.66 19.44 35.19
N PHE A 715 -12.45 19.81 35.61
CA PHE A 715 -11.41 18.84 36.04
C PHE A 715 -11.38 18.54 37.56
N ALA A 716 -12.39 18.94 38.32
CA ALA A 716 -12.41 18.78 39.78
C ALA A 716 -12.86 17.41 40.30
N GLN A 717 -13.35 16.50 39.44
CA GLN A 717 -14.09 15.29 39.87
C GLN A 717 -13.43 13.91 39.62
N PHE A 718 -12.26 13.85 38.95
CA PHE A 718 -11.65 12.56 38.54
C PHE A 718 -10.26 12.28 39.14
N ALA A 719 -9.95 12.84 40.30
CA ALA A 719 -8.66 12.68 40.99
C ALA A 719 -8.47 11.30 41.69
N GLY A 720 -9.03 10.21 41.15
CA GLY A 720 -9.28 8.98 41.92
C GLY A 720 -9.50 7.67 41.17
N LEU A 721 -8.93 7.48 39.98
CA LEU A 721 -8.85 6.15 39.32
C LEU A 721 -7.45 5.90 38.76
N ASN A 722 -6.63 5.14 39.50
CA ASN A 722 -5.39 4.54 39.00
C ASN A 722 -5.72 3.18 38.36
N GLY A 723 -5.25 2.91 37.14
CA GLY A 723 -5.55 1.64 36.47
C GLY A 723 -4.81 1.39 35.16
N ARG A 724 -3.49 1.13 35.25
CA ARG A 724 -2.59 0.59 34.20
C ARG A 724 -2.65 1.24 32.81
#